data_AF-A0A1H0AEB3-F1
#
_entry.id   AF-A0A1H0AEB3-F1
#
_cell.length_a   1.000
_cell.length_b   1.000
_cell.length_c   1.000
_cell.angle_alpha   90.00
_cell.angle_beta   90.00
_cell.angle_gamma   90.00
#
_symmetry.space_group_name_H-M   'P 1'
#
loop_
_entity.id
_entity.type
_entity.pdbx_description
1 polymer ?
#
loop_
_entity_poly.entity_id
_entity_poly.type
_entity_poly.pdbx_seq_one_letter_code
_entity_poly.pdbx_strand_id
1 'polypeptide(L)'
;DDAFSHRDLHAALRQLHERQTAPAVSDPDLEKMLAGVTANSARSFDEIMQGVANRIEKIPIDQRLAAIFDHVPEEGDPHFDLVDYLDENVVVILDTGSLRPAAQRVLTLLVLSNLWTALRRRLNRSDGDPPLANLYIEEAASVADSDLLQELLAQARSFGCAVTLAMQFPAQLKADRRIYDELLNNVSTVVAGNVPRDRELAARLATDDMDARDVGNRLRALQRGQWLVKLPAAYGQPEPRPFTVESVAPPAGHPAHDPTPSRSEEWAFQDAKLDVHERTLETAGLVLGSPSVRTADTEESTDDAEDTASVDESVRVDSALPYTQRMPSTVDYEESIHALRCTECQNRYDPDITGMERAISCCSSLDKVDRDDIPVCNLNLKLTPEERAVSEWSTEQLFFMQAVYNAQQLRYDTLEYDLLYDSMIRLQEYVGIDSGDVQDLIDTDLVRHDGDHPHRLFTVSPEGRTVIGESYRQGVDYGHGAGDLEESSLHVLMIETTRQYLEQAFAADPESPVVEIIPYHDIDEGRRLDLAGVDEDGEILVAAEAEHLNHDVQRAVPEDYDKMAESGVDEAIWVVPVRRACHELLSVLNDPPEGEPRVEKSYSSSTPPRQFSIDTPGLTAIYPLTYVRDTLLEEPSR
;
A
#
# COMPACT_ATOMS: atom_id res chain seq x y z
N ASP A 1 -38.08 7.62 11.22
CA ASP A 1 -36.81 6.90 11.39
C ASP A 1 -35.71 7.91 11.68
N ASP A 2 -34.95 7.71 12.76
CA ASP A 2 -33.95 8.66 13.27
C ASP A 2 -32.55 8.44 12.67
N ALA A 3 -32.47 7.91 11.44
CA ALA A 3 -31.23 7.62 10.72
C ALA A 3 -31.30 8.16 9.28
N PHE A 4 -30.14 8.51 8.71
CA PHE A 4 -30.02 9.09 7.37
C PHE A 4 -28.68 8.69 6.75
N SER A 5 -28.65 8.57 5.41
CA SER A 5 -27.42 8.28 4.67
C SER A 5 -26.55 9.52 4.50
N HIS A 6 -25.27 9.34 4.18
CA HIS A 6 -24.40 10.46 3.78
C HIS A 6 -24.94 11.20 2.56
N ARG A 7 -25.50 10.48 1.57
CA ARG A 7 -26.22 11.08 0.44
C ARG A 7 -27.38 11.97 0.87
N ASP A 8 -28.18 11.57 1.86
CA ASP A 8 -29.29 12.39 2.37
C ASP A 8 -28.76 13.66 3.04
N LEU A 9 -27.69 13.54 3.83
CA LEU A 9 -27.01 14.69 4.46
C LEU A 9 -26.45 15.64 3.39
N HIS A 10 -25.81 15.10 2.36
CA HIS A 10 -25.25 15.87 1.26
C HIS A 10 -26.35 16.56 0.42
N ALA A 11 -27.47 15.89 0.17
CA ALA A 11 -28.63 16.46 -0.51
C ALA A 11 -29.25 17.61 0.31
N ALA A 12 -29.41 17.44 1.62
CA ALA A 12 -29.89 18.48 2.52
C ALA A 12 -28.96 19.71 2.53
N LEU A 13 -27.63 19.48 2.51
CA LEU A 13 -26.64 20.55 2.44
C LEU A 13 -26.65 21.30 1.11
N ARG A 14 -26.78 20.59 -0.03
CA ARG A 14 -26.96 21.22 -1.34
C ARG A 14 -28.22 22.08 -1.37
N GLN A 15 -29.33 21.56 -0.83
CA GLN A 15 -30.58 22.32 -0.75
C GLN A 15 -30.44 23.58 0.12
N LEU A 16 -29.73 23.49 1.24
CA LEU A 16 -29.41 24.65 2.09
C LEU A 16 -28.53 25.66 1.34
N HIS A 17 -27.51 25.19 0.61
CA HIS A 17 -26.60 26.06 -0.14
C HIS A 17 -27.31 26.78 -1.29
N GLU A 18 -28.12 26.07 -2.09
CA GLU A 18 -28.85 26.64 -3.23
C GLU A 18 -29.95 27.61 -2.82
N ARG A 19 -30.69 27.29 -1.74
CA ARG A 19 -31.88 28.06 -1.35
C ARG A 19 -31.60 29.09 -0.27
N GLN A 20 -30.42 29.05 0.35
CA GLN A 20 -30.05 29.86 1.52
C GLN A 20 -31.16 29.91 2.58
N THR A 21 -31.86 28.79 2.77
CA THR A 21 -33.00 28.69 3.69
C THR A 21 -32.75 27.54 4.64
N ALA A 22 -32.84 27.80 5.96
CA ALA A 22 -32.58 26.79 6.97
C ALA A 22 -33.58 25.63 6.83
N PRO A 23 -33.13 24.36 6.89
CA PRO A 23 -34.03 23.21 6.92
C PRO A 23 -34.89 23.25 8.20
N ALA A 24 -36.08 22.67 8.13
CA ALA A 24 -36.93 22.51 9.30
C ALA A 24 -36.27 21.53 10.29
N VAL A 25 -36.07 21.97 11.53
CA VAL A 25 -35.47 21.15 12.60
C VAL A 25 -36.40 21.09 13.80
N SER A 26 -36.33 19.98 14.54
CA SER A 26 -37.14 19.75 15.75
C SER A 26 -36.60 20.49 16.98
N ASP A 27 -35.32 20.87 16.96
CA ASP A 27 -34.65 21.59 18.04
C ASP A 27 -34.68 23.11 17.80
N PRO A 28 -35.36 23.90 18.65
CA PRO A 28 -35.49 25.35 18.48
C PRO A 28 -34.17 26.12 18.67
N ASP A 29 -33.16 25.56 19.34
CA ASP A 29 -31.84 26.18 19.45
C ASP A 29 -30.98 25.89 18.21
N LEU A 30 -31.13 24.70 17.63
CA LEU A 30 -30.54 24.39 16.32
C LEU A 30 -31.15 25.26 15.21
N GLU A 31 -32.47 25.50 15.26
CA GLU A 31 -33.16 26.39 14.32
C GLU A 31 -32.55 27.80 14.34
N LYS A 32 -32.29 28.34 15.54
CA LYS A 32 -31.64 29.65 15.71
C LYS A 32 -30.20 29.65 15.19
N MET A 33 -29.43 28.59 15.44
CA MET A 33 -28.06 28.48 14.89
C MET A 33 -28.08 28.51 13.36
N LEU A 34 -28.91 27.66 12.74
CA LEU A 34 -29.02 27.58 11.28
C LEU A 34 -29.55 28.88 10.68
N ALA A 35 -30.53 29.52 11.32
CA ALA A 35 -31.00 30.84 10.93
C ALA A 35 -29.85 31.87 10.95
N GLY A 36 -29.00 31.84 11.97
CA GLY A 36 -27.79 32.67 12.05
C GLY A 36 -26.80 32.41 10.91
N VAL A 37 -26.63 31.16 10.49
CA VAL A 37 -25.79 30.80 9.33
C VAL A 37 -26.38 31.38 8.05
N THR A 38 -27.68 31.21 7.81
CA THR A 38 -28.36 31.72 6.59
C THR A 38 -28.48 33.25 6.53
N ALA A 39 -28.46 33.92 7.69
CA ALA A 39 -28.53 35.38 7.78
C ALA A 39 -27.22 36.10 7.40
N ASN A 40 -26.13 35.36 7.14
CA ASN A 40 -24.87 35.91 6.67
C ASN A 40 -24.99 36.52 5.27
N SER A 41 -24.03 37.37 4.91
CA SER A 41 -23.91 37.87 3.52
C SER A 41 -23.72 36.71 2.56
N ALA A 42 -24.21 36.80 1.32
CA ALA A 42 -24.08 35.73 0.32
C ALA A 42 -22.63 35.22 0.18
N ARG A 43 -21.65 36.13 0.19
CA ARG A 43 -20.22 35.77 0.14
C ARG A 43 -19.77 34.97 1.36
N SER A 44 -20.12 35.42 2.56
CA SER A 44 -19.73 34.74 3.80
C SER A 44 -20.46 33.41 3.98
N PHE A 45 -21.71 33.33 3.52
CA PHE A 45 -22.48 32.09 3.48
C PHE A 45 -21.83 31.07 2.52
N ASP A 46 -21.45 31.51 1.31
CA ASP A 46 -20.74 30.65 0.35
C ASP A 46 -19.41 30.15 0.89
N GLU A 47 -18.60 31.00 1.52
CA GLU A 47 -17.33 30.59 2.14
C GLU A 47 -17.54 29.53 3.24
N ILE A 48 -18.58 29.69 4.06
CA ILE A 48 -18.93 28.72 5.11
C ILE A 48 -19.39 27.40 4.49
N MET A 49 -20.31 27.46 3.52
CA MET A 49 -20.87 26.26 2.88
C MET A 49 -19.83 25.50 2.06
N GLN A 50 -18.90 26.20 1.39
CA GLN A 50 -17.76 25.58 0.71
C GLN A 50 -16.83 24.88 1.71
N GLY A 51 -16.61 25.47 2.89
CA GLY A 51 -15.86 24.84 3.98
C GLY A 51 -16.53 23.57 4.52
N VAL A 52 -17.87 23.53 4.59
CA VAL A 52 -18.64 22.36 5.01
C VAL A 52 -18.63 21.27 3.94
N ALA A 53 -18.87 21.63 2.68
CA ALA A 53 -18.82 20.71 1.54
C ALA A 53 -17.45 20.01 1.45
N ASN A 54 -16.36 20.78 1.50
CA ASN A 54 -14.99 20.26 1.50
C ASN A 54 -14.67 19.27 2.63
N ARG A 55 -15.43 19.26 3.74
CA ARG A 55 -15.23 18.30 4.85
C ARG A 55 -16.07 17.04 4.65
N ILE A 56 -17.29 17.19 4.13
CA ILE A 56 -18.24 16.09 3.92
C ILE A 56 -17.90 15.29 2.67
N GLU A 57 -17.36 15.93 1.63
CA GLU A 57 -16.89 15.29 0.39
C GLU A 57 -15.64 14.42 0.60
N LYS A 58 -14.96 14.51 1.76
CA LYS A 58 -13.77 13.70 2.06
C LYS A 58 -14.10 12.26 2.49
N ILE A 59 -15.31 12.03 2.98
CA ILE A 59 -15.77 10.72 3.47
C ILE A 59 -15.99 9.73 2.31
N PRO A 60 -16.68 10.09 1.21
CA PRO A 60 -16.94 9.17 0.09
C PRO A 60 -15.78 9.00 -0.90
N ILE A 61 -14.61 9.62 -0.67
CA ILE A 61 -13.40 9.39 -1.51
C ILE A 61 -12.97 7.93 -1.44
N ASP A 62 -13.19 7.28 -0.29
CA ASP A 62 -13.00 5.85 -0.12
C ASP A 62 -14.34 5.14 -0.34
N GLN A 63 -14.43 4.25 -1.33
CA GLN A 63 -15.66 3.54 -1.67
C GLN A 63 -16.18 2.66 -0.51
N ARG A 64 -15.29 2.14 0.35
CA ARG A 64 -15.66 1.34 1.52
C ARG A 64 -16.34 2.20 2.57
N LEU A 65 -15.83 3.40 2.80
CA LEU A 65 -16.48 4.37 3.67
C LEU A 65 -17.78 4.88 3.05
N ALA A 66 -17.81 5.16 1.74
CA ALA A 66 -19.05 5.56 1.07
C ALA A 66 -20.18 4.54 1.31
N ALA A 67 -19.91 3.24 1.15
CA ALA A 67 -20.88 2.19 1.43
C ALA A 67 -21.32 2.14 2.90
N ILE A 68 -20.38 2.23 3.86
CA ILE A 68 -20.69 2.25 5.29
C ILE A 68 -21.55 3.46 5.68
N PHE A 69 -21.23 4.64 5.14
CA PHE A 69 -21.90 5.89 5.48
C PHE A 69 -23.22 6.10 4.71
N ASP A 70 -23.42 5.41 3.59
CA ASP A 70 -24.69 5.41 2.85
C ASP A 70 -25.64 4.27 3.25
N HIS A 71 -25.21 3.35 4.12
CA HIS A 71 -26.05 2.26 4.62
C HIS A 71 -26.86 2.69 5.83
N VAL A 72 -28.19 2.65 5.70
CA VAL A 72 -29.15 2.84 6.79
C VAL A 72 -29.85 1.49 7.00
N PRO A 73 -29.52 0.73 8.05
CA PRO A 73 -30.01 -0.63 8.19
C PRO A 73 -31.52 -0.69 8.45
N GLU A 74 -32.23 -1.49 7.66
CA GLU A 74 -33.61 -1.92 7.93
C GLU A 74 -33.65 -3.23 8.74
N GLU A 75 -34.84 -3.71 9.10
CA GLU A 75 -35.00 -4.93 9.90
C GLU A 75 -34.44 -6.16 9.16
N GLY A 76 -33.32 -6.70 9.67
CA GLY A 76 -32.62 -7.84 9.08
C GLY A 76 -31.41 -7.49 8.22
N ASP A 77 -31.12 -6.20 8.01
CA ASP A 77 -29.93 -5.76 7.28
C ASP A 77 -28.64 -5.90 8.11
N PRO A 78 -27.48 -6.11 7.44
CA PRO A 78 -26.18 -6.15 8.11
C PRO A 78 -25.93 -4.85 8.85
N HIS A 79 -25.57 -4.94 10.12
CA HIS A 79 -25.17 -3.79 10.92
C HIS A 79 -24.26 -4.20 12.07
N PHE A 80 -23.50 -3.22 12.56
CA PHE A 80 -22.63 -3.38 13.71
C PHE A 80 -22.97 -2.31 14.76
N ASP A 81 -23.55 -2.74 15.89
CA ASP A 81 -23.73 -1.89 17.07
C ASP A 81 -22.89 -2.40 18.24
N LEU A 82 -22.05 -1.52 18.79
CA LEU A 82 -21.21 -1.83 19.95
C LEU A 82 -22.04 -2.21 21.18
N VAL A 83 -23.28 -1.73 21.30
CA VAL A 83 -24.17 -2.07 22.42
C VAL A 83 -24.34 -3.58 22.57
N ASP A 84 -24.34 -4.34 21.47
CA ASP A 84 -24.57 -5.78 21.47
C ASP A 84 -23.37 -6.59 21.97
N TYR A 85 -22.18 -5.99 22.00
CA TYR A 85 -20.93 -6.66 22.33
C TYR A 85 -20.32 -6.22 23.67
N LEU A 86 -20.76 -5.08 24.22
CA LEU A 86 -20.14 -4.49 25.43
C LEU A 86 -20.24 -5.38 26.68
N ASP A 87 -21.24 -6.24 26.76
CA ASP A 87 -21.44 -7.18 27.88
C ASP A 87 -20.85 -8.57 27.60
N GLU A 88 -20.39 -8.83 26.38
CA GLU A 88 -19.88 -10.14 25.95
C GLU A 88 -18.36 -10.28 26.17
N ASN A 89 -17.89 -11.50 26.39
CA ASN A 89 -16.46 -11.80 26.51
C ASN A 89 -15.81 -11.96 25.13
N VAL A 90 -15.73 -10.87 24.38
CA VAL A 90 -15.25 -10.85 23.00
C VAL A 90 -14.14 -9.81 22.81
N VAL A 91 -13.31 -10.04 21.79
CA VAL A 91 -12.32 -9.06 21.33
C VAL A 91 -12.80 -8.55 19.96
N VAL A 92 -13.03 -7.24 19.86
CA VAL A 92 -13.35 -6.58 18.60
C VAL A 92 -12.10 -5.86 18.12
N ILE A 93 -11.64 -6.20 16.93
CA ILE A 93 -10.52 -5.55 16.26
C ILE A 93 -11.08 -4.73 15.09
N LEU A 94 -10.79 -3.43 15.10
CA LEU A 94 -11.14 -2.53 14.01
C LEU A 94 -9.86 -2.17 13.27
N ASP A 95 -9.63 -2.83 12.14
CA ASP A 95 -8.46 -2.57 11.30
C ASP A 95 -8.73 -1.37 10.38
N THR A 96 -7.88 -0.35 10.52
CA THR A 96 -7.93 0.87 9.70
C THR A 96 -6.66 1.07 8.86
N GLY A 97 -5.76 0.09 8.81
CA GLY A 97 -4.41 0.24 8.24
C GLY A 97 -4.38 0.53 6.73
N SER A 98 -5.40 0.10 5.99
CA SER A 98 -5.53 0.39 4.55
C SER A 98 -6.18 1.75 4.23
N LEU A 99 -6.65 2.50 5.24
CA LEU A 99 -7.31 3.79 5.04
C LEU A 99 -6.30 4.93 5.00
N ARG A 100 -6.59 5.96 4.20
CA ARG A 100 -5.80 7.21 4.23
C ARG A 100 -5.88 7.86 5.62
N PRO A 101 -4.83 8.56 6.11
CA PRO A 101 -4.81 9.12 7.47
C PRO A 101 -6.01 10.01 7.83
N ALA A 102 -6.52 10.80 6.89
CA ALA A 102 -7.70 11.64 7.11
C ALA A 102 -8.98 10.82 7.30
N ALA A 103 -9.12 9.72 6.55
CA ALA A 103 -10.26 8.81 6.61
C ALA A 103 -10.22 7.95 7.88
N GLN A 104 -9.03 7.44 8.23
CA GLN A 104 -8.75 6.75 9.49
C GLN A 104 -9.17 7.61 10.69
N ARG A 105 -8.73 8.88 10.73
CA ARG A 105 -9.09 9.82 11.81
C ARG A 105 -10.61 9.99 11.95
N VAL A 106 -11.32 10.16 10.83
CA VAL A 106 -12.79 10.32 10.84
C VAL A 106 -13.48 9.05 11.35
N LEU A 107 -13.08 7.88 10.85
CA LEU A 107 -13.65 6.60 11.26
C LEU A 107 -13.41 6.34 12.76
N THR A 108 -12.19 6.56 13.25
CA THR A 108 -11.85 6.42 14.67
C THR A 108 -12.74 7.32 15.54
N LEU A 109 -12.89 8.60 15.18
CA LEU A 109 -13.74 9.53 15.93
C LEU A 109 -15.22 9.11 15.92
N LEU A 110 -15.71 8.59 14.79
CA LEU A 110 -17.08 8.08 14.69
C LEU A 110 -17.30 6.87 15.59
N VAL A 111 -16.38 5.90 15.56
CA VAL A 111 -16.44 4.71 16.43
C VAL A 111 -16.39 5.12 17.91
N LEU A 112 -15.53 6.06 18.29
CA LEU A 112 -15.47 6.59 19.65
C LEU A 112 -16.78 7.27 20.06
N SER A 113 -17.43 7.97 19.14
CA SER A 113 -18.71 8.65 19.39
C SER A 113 -19.84 7.62 19.60
N ASN A 114 -19.87 6.58 18.78
CA ASN A 114 -20.80 5.46 18.91
C ASN A 114 -20.58 4.71 20.22
N LEU A 115 -19.32 4.42 20.57
CA LEU A 115 -18.96 3.79 21.84
C LEU A 115 -19.42 4.62 23.03
N TRP A 116 -19.15 5.93 23.02
CA TRP A 116 -19.59 6.84 24.08
C TRP A 116 -21.11 6.79 24.28
N THR A 117 -21.85 6.84 23.17
CA THR A 117 -23.31 6.74 23.18
C THR A 117 -23.79 5.38 23.70
N ALA A 118 -23.14 4.29 23.26
CA ALA A 118 -23.42 2.93 23.70
C ALA A 118 -23.18 2.74 25.20
N LEU A 119 -22.04 3.22 25.71
CA LEU A 119 -21.68 3.21 27.12
C LEU A 119 -22.70 3.97 27.99
N ARG A 120 -23.15 5.15 27.53
CA ARG A 120 -24.16 5.94 28.24
C ARG A 120 -25.53 5.25 28.25
N ARG A 121 -25.91 4.59 27.15
CA ARG A 121 -27.15 3.78 27.06
C ARG A 121 -27.06 2.56 27.97
N ARG A 122 -25.91 1.88 28.00
CA ARG A 122 -25.64 0.70 28.84
C ARG A 122 -25.84 1.02 30.32
N LEU A 123 -25.24 2.12 30.81
CA LEU A 123 -25.38 2.55 32.21
C LEU A 123 -26.84 2.87 32.60
N ASN A 124 -27.62 3.44 31.68
CA ASN A 124 -29.03 3.76 31.94
C ASN A 124 -29.95 2.52 31.96
N ARG A 125 -29.49 1.38 31.43
CA ARG A 125 -30.27 0.12 31.33
C ARG A 125 -29.88 -0.91 32.38
N SER A 126 -28.68 -0.82 32.94
CA SER A 126 -28.15 -1.80 33.91
C SER A 126 -28.59 -1.49 35.34
N ASP A 127 -29.20 -2.47 36.03
CA ASP A 127 -29.52 -2.41 37.46
C ASP A 127 -28.31 -2.77 38.38
N GLY A 128 -27.12 -3.03 37.81
CA GLY A 128 -25.89 -3.41 38.52
C GLY A 128 -24.62 -2.96 37.78
N ASP A 129 -23.44 -3.25 38.34
CA ASP A 129 -22.15 -2.87 37.74
C ASP A 129 -21.89 -3.69 36.45
N PRO A 130 -21.77 -3.04 35.28
CA PRO A 130 -21.53 -3.72 34.02
C PRO A 130 -20.08 -4.27 33.93
N PRO A 131 -19.83 -5.36 33.17
CA PRO A 131 -18.48 -5.82 32.85
C PRO A 131 -17.58 -4.69 32.29
N LEU A 132 -16.31 -4.67 32.71
CA LEU A 132 -15.34 -3.67 32.26
C LEU A 132 -15.08 -3.80 30.76
N ALA A 133 -15.41 -2.76 29.99
CA ALA A 133 -15.01 -2.66 28.58
C ALA A 133 -13.59 -2.08 28.49
N ASN A 134 -12.72 -2.69 27.69
CA ASN A 134 -11.36 -2.19 27.46
C ASN A 134 -11.23 -1.64 26.04
N LEU A 135 -10.96 -0.35 25.93
CA LEU A 135 -10.72 0.36 24.68
C LEU A 135 -9.21 0.57 24.49
N TYR A 136 -8.65 0.03 23.42
CA TYR A 136 -7.28 0.26 23.00
C TYR A 136 -7.28 1.14 21.76
N ILE A 137 -6.62 2.30 21.82
CA ILE A 137 -6.46 3.21 20.69
C ILE A 137 -4.98 3.20 20.30
N GLU A 138 -4.66 2.56 19.18
CA GLU A 138 -3.37 2.69 18.54
C GLU A 138 -3.28 4.02 17.77
N GLU A 139 -2.07 4.55 17.60
CA GLU A 139 -1.83 5.85 16.95
C GLU A 139 -2.66 7.02 17.51
N ALA A 140 -2.90 7.01 18.82
CA ALA A 140 -3.81 7.94 19.50
C ALA A 140 -3.45 9.43 19.31
N ALA A 141 -2.20 9.73 18.92
CA ALA A 141 -1.76 11.10 18.62
C ALA A 141 -2.60 11.78 17.53
N SER A 142 -3.15 11.01 16.58
CA SER A 142 -3.96 11.54 15.47
C SER A 142 -5.33 12.08 15.90
N VAL A 143 -5.85 11.64 17.05
CA VAL A 143 -7.19 11.97 17.58
C VAL A 143 -7.17 12.62 18.96
N ALA A 144 -5.99 12.81 19.54
CA ALA A 144 -5.78 13.37 20.88
C ALA A 144 -6.31 14.81 21.06
N ASP A 145 -6.40 15.57 19.97
CA ASP A 145 -6.93 16.94 19.96
C ASP A 145 -8.46 17.01 19.91
N SER A 146 -9.15 15.88 19.86
CA SER A 146 -10.60 15.85 19.82
C SER A 146 -11.22 16.02 21.21
N ASP A 147 -12.21 16.91 21.31
CA ASP A 147 -12.99 17.11 22.55
C ASP A 147 -13.63 15.80 23.02
N LEU A 148 -14.07 14.95 22.07
CA LEU A 148 -14.65 13.65 22.33
C LEU A 148 -13.69 12.72 23.10
N LEU A 149 -12.42 12.65 22.70
CA LEU A 149 -11.45 11.82 23.41
C LEU A 149 -11.15 12.37 24.81
N GLN A 150 -11.10 13.71 24.96
CA GLN A 150 -10.92 14.32 26.28
C GLN A 150 -12.09 14.03 27.22
N GLU A 151 -13.33 14.13 26.73
CA GLU A 151 -14.53 13.75 27.48
C GLU A 151 -14.53 12.26 27.84
N LEU A 152 -14.15 11.39 26.91
CA LEU A 152 -13.97 9.95 27.14
C LEU A 152 -12.96 9.70 28.26
N LEU A 153 -11.77 10.28 28.20
CA LEU A 153 -10.75 10.09 29.25
C LEU A 153 -11.22 10.59 30.62
N ALA A 154 -11.98 11.68 30.65
CA ALA A 154 -12.50 12.25 31.89
C ALA A 154 -13.61 11.39 32.52
N GLN A 155 -14.48 10.76 31.73
CA GLN A 155 -15.69 10.09 32.25
C GLN A 155 -15.76 8.58 32.02
N ALA A 156 -14.90 7.96 31.19
CA ALA A 156 -14.98 6.54 30.83
C ALA A 156 -15.07 5.60 32.04
N ARG A 157 -14.40 5.95 33.15
CA ARG A 157 -14.46 5.20 34.41
C ARG A 157 -15.88 5.10 34.97
N SER A 158 -16.68 6.15 34.85
CA SER A 158 -18.08 6.16 35.31
C SER A 158 -18.99 5.26 34.47
N PHE A 159 -18.55 4.90 33.26
CA PHE A 159 -19.27 4.01 32.36
C PHE A 159 -18.73 2.58 32.37
N GLY A 160 -17.81 2.24 33.29
CA GLY A 160 -17.18 0.92 33.29
C GLY A 160 -16.32 0.68 32.05
N CYS A 161 -15.63 1.70 31.55
CA CYS A 161 -14.71 1.61 30.42
C CYS A 161 -13.29 2.03 30.83
N ALA A 162 -12.30 1.19 30.52
CA ALA A 162 -10.89 1.50 30.61
C ALA A 162 -10.36 1.88 29.23
N VAL A 163 -9.59 2.97 29.13
CA VAL A 163 -9.02 3.47 27.88
C VAL A 163 -7.50 3.36 27.95
N THR A 164 -6.90 2.73 26.95
CA THR A 164 -5.45 2.64 26.75
C THR A 164 -5.07 3.33 25.45
N LEU A 165 -4.15 4.29 25.55
CA LEU A 165 -3.65 5.06 24.42
C LEU A 165 -2.23 4.59 24.11
N ALA A 166 -2.01 4.09 22.90
CA ALA A 166 -0.69 3.75 22.39
C ALA A 166 -0.22 4.83 21.40
N MET A 167 1.01 5.32 21.60
CA MET A 167 1.62 6.34 20.75
C MET A 167 3.13 6.15 20.69
N GLN A 168 3.73 6.38 19.53
CA GLN A 168 5.17 6.20 19.32
C GLN A 168 5.99 7.26 20.08
N PHE A 169 5.58 8.53 20.01
CA PHE A 169 6.26 9.62 20.69
C PHE A 169 5.26 10.59 21.33
N PRO A 170 5.24 10.74 22.67
CA PRO A 170 4.38 11.72 23.35
C PRO A 170 4.63 13.17 22.88
N ALA A 171 5.80 13.45 22.31
CA ALA A 171 6.15 14.74 21.73
C ALA A 171 5.27 15.17 20.55
N GLN A 172 4.59 14.23 19.87
CA GLN A 172 3.64 14.55 18.79
C GLN A 172 2.50 15.46 19.27
N LEU A 173 2.18 15.41 20.56
CA LEU A 173 1.16 16.23 21.20
C LEU A 173 1.66 17.61 21.63
N LYS A 174 2.98 17.88 21.58
CA LYS A 174 3.59 19.14 22.07
C LYS A 174 3.28 20.36 21.21
N ALA A 175 2.67 20.17 20.04
CA ALA A 175 2.13 21.27 19.25
C ALA A 175 1.06 22.06 20.05
N ASP A 176 0.34 21.39 20.95
CA ASP A 176 -0.54 22.02 21.93
C ASP A 176 -0.26 21.46 23.33
N ARG A 177 0.51 22.23 24.12
CA ARG A 177 0.85 21.88 25.51
C ARG A 177 -0.38 21.60 26.38
N ARG A 178 -1.50 22.27 26.12
CA ARG A 178 -2.73 22.08 26.91
C ARG A 178 -3.26 20.65 26.75
N ILE A 179 -3.31 20.16 25.50
CA ILE A 179 -3.78 18.80 25.18
C ILE A 179 -2.86 17.75 25.80
N TYR A 180 -1.54 17.98 25.72
CA TYR A 180 -0.56 17.09 26.33
C TYR A 180 -0.72 17.00 27.86
N ASP A 181 -0.83 18.15 28.53
CA ASP A 181 -1.03 18.20 29.98
C ASP A 181 -2.37 17.56 30.40
N GLU A 182 -3.44 17.82 29.66
CA GLU A 182 -4.78 17.27 29.92
C GLU A 182 -4.79 15.74 29.81
N LEU A 183 -4.20 15.20 28.74
CA LEU A 183 -4.08 13.76 28.53
C LEU A 183 -3.24 13.12 29.64
N LEU A 184 -2.07 13.67 29.97
CA LEU A 184 -1.21 13.13 31.03
C LEU A 184 -1.88 13.18 32.41
N ASN A 185 -2.75 14.17 32.66
CA ASN A 185 -3.47 14.28 33.93
C ASN A 185 -4.61 13.27 34.05
N ASN A 186 -5.31 12.96 32.95
CA ASN A 186 -6.42 12.01 32.96
C ASN A 186 -5.96 10.54 32.90
N VAL A 187 -4.73 10.29 32.45
CA VAL A 187 -4.11 8.96 32.44
C VAL A 187 -3.48 8.64 33.80
N SER A 188 -3.95 7.56 34.43
CA SER A 188 -3.47 7.14 35.76
C SER A 188 -2.34 6.11 35.73
N THR A 189 -2.30 5.27 34.70
CA THR A 189 -1.24 4.26 34.52
C THR A 189 -0.42 4.65 33.30
N VAL A 190 0.90 4.69 33.44
CA VAL A 190 1.80 5.02 32.34
C VAL A 190 2.82 3.91 32.17
N VAL A 191 2.96 3.43 30.94
CA VAL A 191 4.00 2.47 30.51
C VAL A 191 4.81 3.17 29.43
N ALA A 192 6.08 3.45 29.70
CA ALA A 192 6.93 4.26 28.83
C ALA A 192 8.21 3.50 28.46
N GLY A 193 8.52 3.42 27.16
CA GLY A 193 9.79 2.92 26.63
C GLY A 193 10.90 3.97 26.70
N ASN A 194 11.96 3.79 25.91
CA ASN A 194 13.05 4.76 25.84
C ASN A 194 12.57 6.09 25.22
N VAL A 195 12.53 7.15 26.01
CA VAL A 195 12.19 8.51 25.55
C VAL A 195 13.35 9.45 25.90
N PRO A 196 14.25 9.76 24.94
CA PRO A 196 15.55 10.39 25.24
C PRO A 196 15.48 11.80 25.83
N ARG A 197 14.44 12.57 25.52
CA ARG A 197 14.34 14.01 25.86
C ARG A 197 12.92 14.48 26.15
N ASP A 198 12.27 13.90 27.15
CA ASP A 198 10.96 14.38 27.64
C ASP A 198 10.97 14.76 29.12
N ARG A 199 11.17 16.05 29.41
CA ARG A 199 11.20 16.58 30.79
C ARG A 199 9.81 16.61 31.42
N GLU A 200 8.76 16.83 30.63
CA GLU A 200 7.38 16.92 31.14
C GLU A 200 6.88 15.54 31.51
N LEU A 201 7.14 14.52 30.69
CA LEU A 201 6.89 13.13 31.04
C LEU A 201 7.67 12.71 32.31
N ALA A 202 8.95 13.06 32.40
CA ALA A 202 9.76 12.76 33.58
C ALA A 202 9.21 13.45 34.85
N ALA A 203 8.73 14.69 34.74
CA ALA A 203 8.07 15.40 35.83
C ALA A 203 6.75 14.75 36.24
N ARG A 204 5.92 14.32 35.27
CA ARG A 204 4.66 13.63 35.52
C ARG A 204 4.85 12.27 36.18
N LEU A 205 5.93 11.57 35.85
CA LEU A 205 6.27 10.26 36.38
C LEU A 205 7.02 10.32 37.73
N ALA A 206 7.50 11.50 38.14
CA ALA A 206 8.12 11.69 39.44
C ALA A 206 7.15 11.35 40.58
N THR A 207 7.72 10.96 41.72
CA THR A 207 7.04 10.65 42.98
C THR A 207 7.88 11.18 44.13
N ASP A 208 7.35 11.16 45.36
CA ASP A 208 8.12 11.55 46.55
C ASP A 208 9.40 10.71 46.73
N ASP A 209 9.38 9.45 46.27
CA ASP A 209 10.50 8.51 46.35
C ASP A 209 11.49 8.61 45.16
N MET A 210 11.11 9.29 44.08
CA MET A 210 11.93 9.37 42.87
C MET A 210 11.67 10.68 42.12
N ASP A 211 12.64 11.58 42.14
CA ASP A 211 12.51 12.90 41.53
C ASP A 211 12.52 12.84 39.98
N ALA A 212 12.09 13.93 39.35
CA ALA A 212 11.98 14.02 37.89
C ALA A 212 13.32 13.82 37.16
N ARG A 213 14.45 14.16 37.80
CA ARG A 213 15.77 14.00 37.21
C ARG A 213 16.15 12.52 37.19
N ASP A 214 15.90 11.80 38.28
CA ASP A 214 16.15 10.37 38.39
C ASP A 214 15.23 9.58 37.45
N VAL A 215 13.96 9.97 37.33
CA VAL A 215 13.05 9.38 36.34
C VAL A 215 13.56 9.63 34.91
N GLY A 216 13.95 10.85 34.58
CA GLY A 216 14.52 11.18 33.27
C GLY A 216 15.83 10.47 32.96
N ASN A 217 16.65 10.18 33.98
CA ASN A 217 17.84 9.33 33.82
C ASN A 217 17.44 7.88 33.51
N ARG A 218 16.42 7.36 34.19
CA ARG A 218 15.94 5.98 34.00
C ARG A 218 15.32 5.78 32.62
N LEU A 219 14.46 6.69 32.16
CA LEU A 219 13.85 6.64 30.83
C LEU A 219 14.90 6.59 29.71
N ARG A 220 15.98 7.37 29.83
CA ARG A 220 17.09 7.38 28.86
C ARG A 220 17.92 6.09 28.85
N ALA A 221 17.93 5.37 29.97
CA ALA A 221 18.72 4.16 30.15
C ALA A 221 17.94 2.87 29.81
N LEU A 222 16.66 2.95 29.45
CA LEU A 222 15.87 1.78 29.05
C LEU A 222 16.39 1.21 27.74
N GLN A 223 16.60 -0.12 27.70
CA GLN A 223 16.92 -0.86 26.49
C GLN A 223 15.64 -1.22 25.71
N ARG A 224 15.79 -1.67 24.46
CA ARG A 224 14.66 -2.25 23.71
C ARG A 224 14.06 -3.41 24.53
N GLY A 225 12.74 -3.45 24.61
CA GLY A 225 12.01 -4.41 25.44
C GLY A 225 11.97 -4.08 26.94
N GLN A 226 12.52 -2.95 27.40
CA GLN A 226 12.34 -2.50 28.77
C GLN A 226 11.38 -1.31 28.84
N TRP A 227 10.54 -1.31 29.86
CA TRP A 227 9.51 -0.29 30.07
C TRP A 227 9.55 0.23 31.49
N LEU A 228 9.39 1.54 31.67
CA LEU A 228 9.15 2.15 32.97
C LEU A 228 7.64 2.25 33.20
N VAL A 229 7.18 1.68 34.31
CA VAL A 229 5.76 1.65 34.69
C VAL A 229 5.53 2.53 35.90
N LYS A 230 4.50 3.38 35.81
CA LYS A 230 3.92 4.12 36.95
C LYS A 230 2.46 3.71 37.11
N LEU A 231 2.12 3.27 38.32
CA LEU A 231 0.77 2.90 38.71
C LEU A 231 0.13 4.03 39.55
N PRO A 232 -1.20 4.17 39.53
CA PRO A 232 -1.88 5.10 40.42
C PRO A 232 -1.76 4.66 41.89
N ALA A 233 -1.82 5.64 42.78
CA ALA A 233 -1.98 5.38 44.21
C ALA A 233 -3.42 4.95 44.54
N ALA A 234 -3.56 4.06 45.53
CA ALA A 234 -4.84 3.87 46.18
C ALA A 234 -5.25 5.14 46.95
N TYR A 235 -6.55 5.31 47.20
CA TYR A 235 -7.05 6.47 47.93
C TYR A 235 -6.33 6.66 49.28
N GLY A 236 -5.74 7.83 49.49
CA GLY A 236 -5.03 8.19 50.73
C GLY A 236 -3.62 7.59 50.89
N GLN A 237 -3.07 6.96 49.86
CA GLN A 237 -1.70 6.43 49.84
C GLN A 237 -0.79 7.29 48.95
N PRO A 238 0.53 7.37 49.23
CA PRO A 238 1.48 8.02 48.33
C PRO A 238 1.56 7.27 47.00
N GLU A 239 1.86 7.99 45.92
CA GLU A 239 2.08 7.36 44.62
C GLU A 239 3.23 6.35 44.70
N PRO A 240 3.04 5.11 44.20
CA PRO A 240 4.08 4.10 44.25
C PRO A 240 5.25 4.51 43.35
N ARG A 241 6.47 4.24 43.82
CA ARG A 241 7.69 4.48 43.05
C ARG A 241 7.62 3.79 41.67
N PRO A 242 7.94 4.48 40.57
CA PRO A 242 8.03 3.87 39.25
C PRO A 242 9.03 2.71 39.22
N PHE A 243 8.70 1.64 38.49
CA PHE A 243 9.53 0.45 38.39
C PHE A 243 9.68 -0.01 36.94
N THR A 244 10.73 -0.76 36.66
CA THR A 244 11.00 -1.27 35.30
C THR A 244 10.39 -2.66 35.15
N VAL A 245 9.77 -2.91 34.00
CA VAL A 245 9.35 -4.24 33.55
C VAL A 245 10.01 -4.54 32.20
N GLU A 246 10.01 -5.81 31.83
CA GLU A 246 10.48 -6.29 30.54
C GLU A 246 9.29 -6.71 29.69
N SER A 247 9.40 -6.55 28.37
CA SER A 247 8.46 -7.12 27.41
C SER A 247 8.37 -8.62 27.66
N VAL A 248 7.15 -9.13 27.65
CA VAL A 248 6.94 -10.57 27.55
C VAL A 248 7.55 -11.07 26.24
N ALA A 249 7.92 -12.35 26.21
CA ALA A 249 8.25 -13.00 24.94
C ALA A 249 7.08 -12.77 23.96
N PRO A 250 7.35 -12.46 22.68
CA PRO A 250 6.29 -12.27 21.71
C PRO A 250 5.41 -13.53 21.66
N PRO A 251 4.11 -13.43 21.32
CA PRO A 251 3.26 -14.61 21.25
C PRO A 251 3.78 -15.61 20.19
N ALA A 252 3.44 -16.89 20.34
CA ALA A 252 3.75 -17.90 19.33
C ALA A 252 3.18 -17.47 17.96
N GLY A 253 3.97 -17.62 16.89
CA GLY A 253 3.64 -17.13 15.55
C GLY A 253 4.15 -15.72 15.22
N HIS A 254 4.64 -14.95 16.19
CA HIS A 254 5.31 -13.68 15.92
C HIS A 254 6.73 -13.92 15.35
N PRO A 255 7.20 -13.19 14.32
CA PRO A 255 8.51 -13.43 13.68
C PRO A 255 9.71 -13.40 14.64
N ALA A 256 9.60 -12.60 15.71
CA ALA A 256 10.60 -12.49 16.78
C ALA A 256 10.47 -13.56 17.90
N HIS A 257 9.56 -14.53 17.79
CA HIS A 257 9.41 -15.65 18.72
C HIS A 257 9.82 -16.96 18.03
N ASP A 258 10.78 -17.68 18.64
CA ASP A 258 11.32 -18.95 18.15
C ASP A 258 10.65 -20.08 18.97
N PRO A 259 9.66 -20.82 18.41
CA PRO A 259 9.74 -21.44 17.09
C PRO A 259 8.64 -21.02 16.11
N THR A 260 8.91 -21.26 14.83
CA THR A 260 7.93 -21.28 13.74
C THR A 260 6.69 -22.09 14.18
N PRO A 261 5.46 -21.57 14.02
CA PRO A 261 4.26 -22.33 14.35
C PRO A 261 4.25 -23.66 13.58
N SER A 262 3.77 -24.73 14.22
CA SER A 262 3.60 -25.99 13.53
C SER A 262 2.57 -25.83 12.41
N ARG A 263 2.63 -26.65 11.35
CA ARG A 263 1.63 -26.64 10.28
C ARG A 263 0.19 -26.75 10.79
N SER A 264 -0.02 -27.47 11.90
CA SER A 264 -1.34 -27.63 12.52
C SER A 264 -1.82 -26.36 13.23
N GLU A 265 -0.92 -25.61 13.86
CA GLU A 265 -1.25 -24.31 14.49
C GLU A 265 -1.50 -23.25 13.42
N GLU A 266 -0.72 -23.25 12.34
CA GLU A 266 -0.93 -22.36 11.19
C GLU A 266 -2.29 -22.63 10.55
N TRP A 267 -2.63 -23.90 10.28
CA TRP A 267 -3.95 -24.25 9.76
C TRP A 267 -5.09 -23.86 10.70
N ALA A 268 -4.96 -24.11 12.00
CA ALA A 268 -5.99 -23.73 12.97
C ALA A 268 -6.19 -22.20 13.04
N PHE A 269 -5.11 -21.43 12.89
CA PHE A 269 -5.19 -19.98 12.81
C PHE A 269 -5.87 -19.51 11.52
N GLN A 270 -5.47 -20.03 10.36
CA GLN A 270 -6.08 -19.66 9.08
C GLN A 270 -7.58 -20.03 9.03
N ASP A 271 -7.95 -21.19 9.56
CA ASP A 271 -9.34 -21.64 9.71
C ASP A 271 -10.15 -20.69 10.61
N ALA A 272 -9.63 -20.38 11.81
CA ALA A 272 -10.27 -19.42 12.71
C ALA A 272 -10.36 -18.00 12.11
N LYS A 273 -9.37 -17.58 11.33
CA LYS A 273 -9.37 -16.30 10.62
C LYS A 273 -10.45 -16.25 9.54
N LEU A 274 -10.58 -17.32 8.75
CA LEU A 274 -11.63 -17.47 7.74
C LEU A 274 -13.02 -17.48 8.41
N ASP A 275 -13.22 -18.25 9.47
CA ASP A 275 -14.48 -18.29 10.24
C ASP A 275 -14.90 -16.91 10.77
N VAL A 276 -13.94 -16.14 11.31
CA VAL A 276 -14.19 -14.77 11.78
C VAL A 276 -14.54 -13.86 10.61
N HIS A 277 -13.83 -13.99 9.48
CA HIS A 277 -14.07 -13.19 8.29
C HIS A 277 -15.46 -13.45 7.70
N GLU A 278 -15.81 -14.71 7.46
CA GLU A 278 -17.11 -15.12 6.92
C GLU A 278 -18.26 -14.67 7.84
N ARG A 279 -18.16 -14.95 9.15
CA ARG A 279 -19.17 -14.50 10.12
C ARG A 279 -19.32 -12.98 10.12
N THR A 280 -18.22 -12.22 10.02
CA THR A 280 -18.28 -10.75 9.97
C THR A 280 -18.98 -10.29 8.70
N LEU A 281 -18.67 -10.91 7.55
CA LEU A 281 -19.28 -10.60 6.27
C LEU A 281 -20.79 -10.89 6.26
N GLU A 282 -21.21 -12.02 6.83
CA GLU A 282 -22.63 -12.41 6.91
C GLU A 282 -23.46 -11.53 7.87
N THR A 283 -22.88 -11.13 9.00
CA THR A 283 -23.66 -10.49 10.09
C THR A 283 -23.61 -8.96 10.06
N ALA A 284 -22.46 -8.41 9.67
CA ALA A 284 -22.18 -6.98 9.76
C ALA A 284 -21.52 -6.40 8.49
N GLY A 285 -21.19 -7.26 7.51
CA GLY A 285 -20.50 -6.88 6.31
C GLY A 285 -21.42 -6.18 5.32
N LEU A 286 -20.90 -5.11 4.72
CA LEU A 286 -21.52 -4.48 3.57
C LEU A 286 -20.73 -4.86 2.34
N VAL A 287 -21.41 -5.49 1.38
CA VAL A 287 -20.86 -5.69 0.06
C VAL A 287 -20.85 -4.33 -0.64
N LEU A 288 -19.73 -3.95 -1.24
CA LEU A 288 -19.69 -2.77 -2.12
C LEU A 288 -20.69 -3.02 -3.25
N GLY A 289 -21.83 -2.35 -3.18
CA GLY A 289 -22.91 -2.57 -4.14
C GLY A 289 -22.42 -2.30 -5.55
N SER A 290 -22.76 -3.21 -6.47
CA SER A 290 -22.87 -2.87 -7.88
C SER A 290 -23.87 -1.71 -8.03
N PRO A 291 -23.67 -0.76 -8.94
CA PRO A 291 -24.56 0.39 -9.09
C PRO A 291 -26.02 -0.06 -9.24
N SER A 292 -26.90 0.43 -8.36
CA SER A 292 -28.33 0.15 -8.45
C SER A 292 -28.92 0.87 -9.66
N VAL A 293 -29.24 0.13 -10.73
CA VAL A 293 -30.02 0.67 -11.84
C VAL A 293 -31.42 0.98 -11.31
N ARG A 294 -31.78 2.26 -11.26
CA ARG A 294 -33.17 2.70 -11.07
C ARG A 294 -34.01 2.04 -12.17
N THR A 295 -34.90 1.14 -11.79
CA THR A 295 -35.99 0.67 -12.63
C THR A 295 -36.99 1.82 -12.79
N ALA A 296 -36.77 2.65 -13.80
CA ALA A 296 -37.77 3.60 -14.26
C ALA A 296 -38.78 2.86 -15.13
N ASP A 297 -40.04 2.93 -14.69
CA ASP A 297 -41.20 2.43 -15.38
C ASP A 297 -41.26 2.87 -16.84
N THR A 298 -41.81 1.97 -17.64
CA THR A 298 -42.00 2.04 -19.07
C THR A 298 -42.96 3.17 -19.45
N GLU A 299 -42.45 4.24 -20.06
CA GLU A 299 -43.25 5.09 -20.96
C GLU A 299 -42.49 5.30 -22.27
N GLU A 300 -43.09 4.79 -23.34
CA GLU A 300 -42.68 4.96 -24.72
C GLU A 300 -42.64 6.44 -25.10
N SER A 301 -41.50 6.90 -25.61
CA SER A 301 -41.45 8.02 -26.53
C SER A 301 -40.38 7.75 -27.58
N THR A 302 -40.87 7.45 -28.79
CA THR A 302 -40.13 7.47 -30.04
C THR A 302 -39.58 8.87 -30.29
N ASP A 303 -38.30 9.01 -30.61
CA ASP A 303 -37.83 9.89 -31.68
C ASP A 303 -36.37 9.59 -32.03
N ASP A 304 -36.11 9.59 -33.34
CA ASP A 304 -34.84 9.34 -34.01
C ASP A 304 -33.75 10.35 -33.59
N ALA A 305 -32.59 9.86 -33.15
CA ALA A 305 -31.35 10.64 -33.11
C ALA A 305 -30.12 9.71 -33.25
N GLU A 306 -29.13 10.23 -33.98
CA GLU A 306 -27.94 9.58 -34.53
C GLU A 306 -27.06 8.85 -33.50
N ASP A 307 -26.43 7.76 -33.99
CA ASP A 307 -25.41 6.95 -33.32
C ASP A 307 -24.40 7.81 -32.55
N THR A 308 -24.54 7.83 -31.23
CA THR A 308 -23.47 8.13 -30.29
C THR A 308 -23.28 6.88 -29.45
N ALA A 309 -22.06 6.31 -29.50
CA ALA A 309 -21.71 5.08 -28.83
C ALA A 309 -22.07 5.17 -27.34
N SER A 310 -23.09 4.41 -26.93
CA SER A 310 -23.44 4.23 -25.53
C SER A 310 -22.33 3.42 -24.85
N VAL A 311 -21.69 4.01 -23.85
CA VAL A 311 -20.64 3.36 -23.07
C VAL A 311 -21.29 2.38 -22.11
N ASP A 312 -20.82 1.14 -22.14
CA ASP A 312 -21.33 0.07 -21.30
C ASP A 312 -20.75 0.22 -19.88
N GLU A 313 -21.57 0.73 -18.95
CA GLU A 313 -21.22 0.88 -17.52
C GLU A 313 -20.87 -0.47 -16.84
N SER A 314 -21.08 -1.61 -17.50
CA SER A 314 -20.76 -2.95 -16.98
C SER A 314 -19.31 -3.39 -17.19
N VAL A 315 -18.51 -2.67 -17.98
CA VAL A 315 -17.12 -3.06 -18.31
C VAL A 315 -16.22 -2.89 -17.09
N ARG A 316 -15.81 -4.02 -16.50
CA ARG A 316 -14.90 -4.12 -15.35
C ARG A 316 -13.49 -3.68 -15.72
N VAL A 317 -12.86 -2.81 -14.93
CA VAL A 317 -11.53 -2.23 -15.23
C VAL A 317 -10.45 -2.59 -14.21
N ASP A 318 -10.87 -3.13 -13.08
CA ASP A 318 -10.05 -3.60 -11.97
C ASP A 318 -9.41 -4.97 -12.25
N SER A 319 -9.96 -5.79 -13.16
CA SER A 319 -9.51 -7.17 -13.38
C SER A 319 -9.39 -7.53 -14.86
N ALA A 320 -8.39 -8.36 -15.20
CA ALA A 320 -8.24 -8.93 -16.55
C ALA A 320 -9.06 -10.22 -16.76
N LEU A 321 -9.53 -10.85 -15.69
CA LEU A 321 -10.23 -12.15 -15.73
C LEU A 321 -11.47 -12.20 -16.65
N PRO A 322 -12.25 -11.13 -16.85
CA PRO A 322 -13.33 -11.15 -17.84
C PRO A 322 -12.86 -11.21 -19.30
N TYR A 323 -11.63 -10.75 -19.56
CA TYR A 323 -11.12 -10.51 -20.92
C TYR A 323 -10.04 -11.51 -21.34
N THR A 324 -9.47 -12.21 -20.37
CA THR A 324 -8.40 -13.16 -20.61
C THR A 324 -8.81 -14.30 -21.54
N GLN A 325 -7.93 -14.60 -22.49
CA GLN A 325 -8.03 -15.77 -23.36
C GLN A 325 -7.39 -17.02 -22.73
N ARG A 326 -6.83 -16.88 -21.52
CA ARG A 326 -6.10 -17.90 -20.77
C ARG A 326 -6.72 -18.10 -19.40
N MET A 327 -6.93 -19.36 -19.04
CA MET A 327 -7.41 -19.77 -17.74
C MET A 327 -6.95 -21.21 -17.48
N PRO A 328 -6.53 -21.56 -16.25
CA PRO A 328 -6.23 -22.95 -15.94
C PRO A 328 -7.46 -23.82 -16.18
N SER A 329 -7.32 -24.98 -16.81
CA SER A 329 -8.46 -25.88 -17.10
C SER A 329 -9.29 -26.32 -15.89
N THR A 330 -8.74 -26.16 -14.68
CA THR A 330 -9.37 -26.50 -13.41
C THR A 330 -10.15 -25.34 -12.79
N VAL A 331 -10.10 -24.17 -13.42
CA VAL A 331 -10.68 -22.90 -12.96
C VAL A 331 -11.53 -22.30 -14.07
N ASP A 332 -12.72 -21.84 -13.71
CA ASP A 332 -13.60 -20.99 -14.52
C ASP A 332 -13.68 -19.62 -13.86
N TYR A 333 -13.93 -18.57 -14.66
CA TYR A 333 -14.31 -17.26 -14.16
C TYR A 333 -15.84 -17.09 -14.17
N GLU A 334 -16.43 -16.71 -13.04
CA GLU A 334 -17.86 -16.47 -12.88
C GLU A 334 -18.14 -14.96 -12.88
N GLU A 335 -18.50 -14.42 -14.05
CA GLU A 335 -18.66 -12.99 -14.30
C GLU A 335 -19.72 -12.30 -13.41
N SER A 336 -20.84 -12.99 -13.13
CA SER A 336 -21.99 -12.43 -12.41
C SER A 336 -21.69 -11.99 -10.98
N ILE A 337 -20.67 -12.60 -10.35
CA ILE A 337 -20.26 -12.33 -8.98
C ILE A 337 -18.77 -12.00 -8.86
N HIS A 338 -18.07 -11.92 -9.99
CA HIS A 338 -16.63 -11.68 -10.07
C HIS A 338 -15.84 -12.63 -9.15
N ALA A 339 -15.92 -13.94 -9.42
CA ALA A 339 -15.24 -14.96 -8.63
C ALA A 339 -14.57 -16.01 -9.51
N LEU A 340 -13.53 -16.64 -9.00
CA LEU A 340 -12.94 -17.84 -9.60
C LEU A 340 -13.68 -19.06 -9.09
N ARG A 341 -13.87 -20.05 -9.95
CA ARG A 341 -14.65 -21.25 -9.63
C ARG A 341 -13.90 -22.50 -10.03
N CYS A 342 -13.74 -23.45 -9.13
CA CYS A 342 -13.18 -24.75 -9.48
C CYS A 342 -14.14 -25.49 -10.42
N THR A 343 -13.67 -25.94 -11.59
CA THR A 343 -14.50 -26.62 -12.59
C THR A 343 -14.99 -27.99 -12.11
N GLU A 344 -14.28 -28.63 -11.18
CA GLU A 344 -14.63 -29.96 -10.67
C GLU A 344 -15.69 -29.91 -9.57
N CYS A 345 -15.45 -29.16 -8.49
CA CYS A 345 -16.33 -29.14 -7.32
C CYS A 345 -17.23 -27.90 -7.23
N GLN A 346 -17.04 -26.91 -8.12
CA GLN A 346 -17.80 -25.66 -8.18
C GLN A 346 -17.63 -24.73 -6.95
N ASN A 347 -16.63 -24.99 -6.10
CA ASN A 347 -16.24 -24.04 -5.05
C ASN A 347 -15.75 -22.73 -5.65
N ARG A 348 -16.03 -21.63 -4.96
CA ARG A 348 -15.70 -20.28 -5.40
C ARG A 348 -14.57 -19.69 -4.56
N TYR A 349 -13.78 -18.84 -5.20
CA TYR A 349 -12.57 -18.23 -4.68
C TYR A 349 -12.50 -16.77 -5.13
N ASP A 350 -11.74 -15.97 -4.38
CA ASP A 350 -11.53 -14.57 -4.69
C ASP A 350 -10.89 -14.39 -6.08
N PRO A 351 -11.20 -13.30 -6.80
CA PRO A 351 -10.70 -13.03 -8.16
C PRO A 351 -9.29 -12.43 -8.16
N ASP A 352 -8.42 -12.88 -7.26
CA ASP A 352 -7.02 -12.45 -7.15
C ASP A 352 -6.07 -13.66 -7.25
N ILE A 353 -4.76 -13.40 -7.23
CA ILE A 353 -3.76 -14.47 -7.40
C ILE A 353 -3.80 -15.51 -6.27
N THR A 354 -4.13 -15.09 -5.04
CA THR A 354 -4.28 -16.02 -3.91
C THR A 354 -5.50 -16.91 -4.10
N GLY A 355 -6.60 -16.35 -4.57
CA GLY A 355 -7.81 -17.08 -4.94
C GLY A 355 -7.58 -18.01 -6.13
N MET A 356 -6.79 -17.60 -7.12
CA MET A 356 -6.38 -18.44 -8.26
C MET A 356 -5.57 -19.65 -7.81
N GLU A 357 -4.58 -19.44 -6.95
CA GLU A 357 -3.78 -20.53 -6.38
C GLU A 357 -4.65 -21.53 -5.61
N ARG A 358 -5.60 -21.03 -4.82
CA ARG A 358 -6.57 -21.85 -4.08
C ARG A 358 -7.56 -22.56 -5.00
N ALA A 359 -8.01 -21.91 -6.08
CA ALA A 359 -8.91 -22.49 -7.05
C ALA A 359 -8.27 -23.66 -7.80
N ILE A 360 -6.99 -23.50 -8.20
CA ILE A 360 -6.18 -24.58 -8.78
C ILE A 360 -5.99 -25.71 -7.76
N SER A 361 -5.58 -25.37 -6.54
CA SER A 361 -5.26 -26.35 -5.48
C SER A 361 -6.48 -27.02 -4.86
N CYS A 362 -7.70 -26.59 -5.22
CA CYS A 362 -8.95 -27.14 -4.71
C CYS A 362 -9.13 -28.62 -5.07
N CYS A 363 -8.99 -28.93 -6.36
CA CYS A 363 -9.13 -30.28 -6.91
C CYS A 363 -7.96 -30.68 -7.82
N SER A 364 -6.97 -29.79 -7.99
CA SER A 364 -5.73 -30.04 -8.71
C SER A 364 -4.53 -29.61 -7.87
N SER A 365 -3.38 -29.39 -8.50
CA SER A 365 -2.16 -28.89 -7.90
C SER A 365 -1.47 -27.96 -8.88
N LEU A 366 -0.75 -26.95 -8.38
CA LEU A 366 0.02 -26.02 -9.20
C LEU A 366 0.98 -26.74 -10.15
N ASP A 367 1.67 -27.79 -9.70
CA ASP A 367 2.58 -28.61 -10.52
C ASP A 367 1.96 -29.23 -11.80
N LYS A 368 0.63 -29.23 -11.91
CA LYS A 368 -0.11 -29.79 -13.06
C LYS A 368 -0.69 -28.71 -13.97
N VAL A 369 -0.55 -27.44 -13.60
CA VAL A 369 -1.04 -26.30 -14.38
C VAL A 369 0.16 -25.69 -15.10
N ASP A 370 0.00 -25.42 -16.39
CA ASP A 370 0.97 -24.60 -17.09
C ASP A 370 0.82 -23.16 -16.59
N ARG A 371 1.91 -22.58 -16.08
CA ARG A 371 1.91 -21.22 -15.55
C ARG A 371 1.49 -20.20 -16.62
N ASP A 372 1.75 -20.48 -17.89
CA ASP A 372 1.27 -19.65 -19.02
C ASP A 372 -0.26 -19.59 -19.15
N ASP A 373 -0.99 -20.50 -18.49
CA ASP A 373 -2.46 -20.48 -18.44
C ASP A 373 -2.99 -19.75 -17.19
N ILE A 374 -2.12 -19.23 -16.31
CA ILE A 374 -2.49 -18.41 -15.14
C ILE A 374 -2.40 -16.93 -15.53
N PRO A 375 -3.53 -16.24 -15.76
CA PRO A 375 -3.52 -14.84 -16.18
C PRO A 375 -3.23 -13.88 -15.01
N VAL A 376 -2.79 -12.67 -15.35
CA VAL A 376 -2.81 -11.55 -14.39
C VAL A 376 -4.25 -11.31 -13.92
N CYS A 377 -4.46 -11.27 -12.61
CA CYS A 377 -5.81 -11.15 -12.07
C CYS A 377 -6.26 -9.69 -12.01
N ASN A 378 -5.36 -8.80 -11.59
CA ASN A 378 -5.64 -7.38 -11.29
C ASN A 378 -5.07 -6.45 -12.37
N LEU A 379 -5.88 -5.56 -12.93
CA LEU A 379 -5.45 -4.48 -13.84
C LEU A 379 -5.43 -3.12 -13.13
N ASN A 380 -6.53 -2.77 -12.46
CA ASN A 380 -6.73 -1.49 -11.77
C ASN A 380 -6.56 -0.24 -12.65
N LEU A 381 -7.15 -0.23 -13.86
CA LEU A 381 -7.16 0.96 -14.71
C LEU A 381 -7.89 2.12 -14.02
N LYS A 382 -7.23 3.28 -13.93
CA LYS A 382 -7.66 4.42 -13.09
C LYS A 382 -8.71 5.33 -13.72
N LEU A 383 -9.05 5.09 -14.98
CA LEU A 383 -10.00 5.91 -15.73
C LEU A 383 -11.45 5.61 -15.33
N THR A 384 -12.22 6.66 -15.12
CA THR A 384 -13.67 6.57 -14.94
C THR A 384 -14.38 6.12 -16.24
N PRO A 385 -15.62 5.61 -16.17
CA PRO A 385 -16.40 5.30 -17.37
C PRO A 385 -16.53 6.48 -18.35
N GLU A 386 -16.70 7.70 -17.82
CA GLU A 386 -16.79 8.92 -18.64
C GLU A 386 -15.47 9.27 -19.35
N GLU A 387 -14.33 9.10 -18.66
CA GLU A 387 -13.01 9.32 -19.26
C GLU A 387 -12.68 8.29 -20.34
N ARG A 388 -13.06 7.01 -20.13
CA ARG A 388 -12.94 5.97 -21.16
C ARG A 388 -13.84 6.23 -22.36
N ALA A 389 -15.05 6.74 -22.14
CA ALA A 389 -16.00 7.06 -23.19
C ALA A 389 -15.48 8.07 -24.22
N VAL A 390 -14.68 9.02 -23.75
CA VAL A 390 -14.11 10.09 -24.58
C VAL A 390 -12.66 9.81 -24.98
N SER A 391 -12.11 8.67 -24.58
CA SER A 391 -10.77 8.22 -24.97
C SER A 391 -10.72 7.96 -26.48
N GLU A 392 -9.58 8.30 -27.10
CA GLU A 392 -9.30 7.95 -28.50
C GLU A 392 -8.96 6.47 -28.66
N TRP A 393 -8.71 5.76 -27.55
CA TRP A 393 -8.23 4.38 -27.50
C TRP A 393 -9.31 3.42 -27.01
N SER A 394 -9.32 2.20 -27.56
CA SER A 394 -10.24 1.14 -27.15
C SER A 394 -9.99 0.70 -25.70
N THR A 395 -10.95 -0.01 -25.12
CA THR A 395 -10.80 -0.49 -23.73
C THR A 395 -9.65 -1.51 -23.64
N GLU A 396 -9.51 -2.39 -24.63
CA GLU A 396 -8.46 -3.39 -24.74
C GLU A 396 -7.08 -2.74 -24.85
N GLN A 397 -6.97 -1.64 -25.62
CA GLN A 397 -5.75 -0.82 -25.71
C GLN A 397 -5.38 -0.19 -24.36
N LEU A 398 -6.37 0.36 -23.64
CA LEU A 398 -6.17 0.91 -22.30
C LEU A 398 -5.75 -0.18 -21.30
N PHE A 399 -6.36 -1.36 -21.35
CA PHE A 399 -5.99 -2.50 -20.51
C PHE A 399 -4.59 -3.00 -20.80
N PHE A 400 -4.20 -3.10 -22.06
CA PHE A 400 -2.86 -3.51 -22.43
C PHE A 400 -1.80 -2.53 -21.91
N MET A 401 -2.02 -1.22 -22.07
CA MET A 401 -1.14 -0.20 -21.49
C MET A 401 -1.05 -0.33 -19.96
N GLN A 402 -2.18 -0.48 -19.27
CA GLN A 402 -2.17 -0.68 -17.82
C GLN A 402 -1.43 -1.96 -17.42
N ALA A 403 -1.61 -3.05 -18.16
CA ALA A 403 -0.96 -4.33 -17.87
C ALA A 403 0.56 -4.25 -18.05
N VAL A 404 1.02 -3.66 -19.15
CA VAL A 404 2.46 -3.44 -19.41
C VAL A 404 3.05 -2.54 -18.32
N TYR A 405 2.35 -1.47 -17.95
CA TYR A 405 2.81 -0.57 -16.90
C TYR A 405 2.92 -1.27 -15.53
N ASN A 406 1.93 -2.08 -15.15
CA ASN A 406 1.99 -2.85 -13.90
C ASN A 406 3.15 -3.84 -13.88
N ALA A 407 3.41 -4.52 -15.01
CA ALA A 407 4.56 -5.42 -15.17
C ALA A 407 5.90 -4.69 -15.05
N GLN A 408 6.02 -3.53 -15.71
CA GLN A 408 7.19 -2.65 -15.61
C GLN A 408 7.44 -2.17 -14.19
N GLN A 409 6.39 -2.00 -13.37
CA GLN A 409 6.48 -1.59 -11.97
C GLN A 409 6.60 -2.79 -11.00
N LEU A 410 6.81 -4.01 -11.51
CA LEU A 410 6.93 -5.25 -10.74
C LEU A 410 5.74 -5.47 -9.76
N ARG A 411 4.52 -5.09 -10.17
CA ARG A 411 3.31 -5.19 -9.33
C ARG A 411 2.67 -6.57 -9.33
N TYR A 412 3.05 -7.42 -10.27
CA TYR A 412 2.49 -8.76 -10.41
C TYR A 412 3.25 -9.76 -9.56
N ASP A 413 2.51 -10.72 -9.03
CA ASP A 413 3.11 -11.90 -8.40
C ASP A 413 3.81 -12.75 -9.47
N THR A 414 4.92 -13.40 -9.11
CA THR A 414 5.66 -14.24 -10.05
C THR A 414 4.85 -15.45 -10.49
N LEU A 415 3.75 -15.84 -9.84
CA LEU A 415 2.86 -16.88 -10.33
C LEU A 415 2.00 -16.43 -11.52
N GLU A 416 1.58 -15.17 -11.57
CA GLU A 416 0.71 -14.64 -12.66
C GLU A 416 1.51 -14.02 -13.82
N TYR A 417 2.61 -13.32 -13.51
CA TYR A 417 3.52 -12.76 -14.51
C TYR A 417 4.87 -12.42 -13.88
N ASP A 418 5.95 -12.95 -14.46
CA ASP A 418 7.33 -12.67 -14.05
C ASP A 418 8.07 -11.99 -15.21
N LEU A 419 8.41 -10.72 -15.02
CA LEU A 419 9.12 -9.92 -16.01
C LEU A 419 10.42 -10.58 -16.48
N LEU A 420 11.11 -11.35 -15.62
CA LEU A 420 12.41 -11.95 -15.92
C LEU A 420 12.30 -13.09 -16.93
N TYR A 421 11.15 -13.76 -17.02
CA TYR A 421 11.00 -14.97 -17.83
C TYR A 421 9.84 -14.91 -18.83
N ASP A 422 8.83 -14.08 -18.58
CA ASP A 422 7.60 -14.08 -19.35
C ASP A 422 7.56 -12.99 -20.40
N SER A 423 7.27 -13.42 -21.62
CA SER A 423 7.00 -12.54 -22.75
C SER A 423 5.73 -11.70 -22.50
N MET A 424 5.78 -10.39 -22.78
CA MET A 424 4.58 -9.53 -22.72
C MET A 424 3.54 -9.85 -23.79
N ILE A 425 3.79 -10.83 -24.66
CA ILE A 425 2.74 -11.48 -25.45
C ILE A 425 1.69 -12.12 -24.54
N ARG A 426 2.08 -12.66 -23.36
CA ARG A 426 1.14 -13.15 -22.35
C ARG A 426 0.16 -12.07 -21.92
N LEU A 427 0.64 -10.86 -21.66
CA LEU A 427 -0.22 -9.73 -21.30
C LEU A 427 -1.22 -9.38 -22.40
N GLN A 428 -0.86 -9.55 -23.68
CA GLN A 428 -1.82 -9.39 -24.79
C GLN A 428 -2.94 -10.43 -24.71
N GLU A 429 -2.58 -11.70 -24.48
CA GLU A 429 -3.54 -12.80 -24.31
C GLU A 429 -4.43 -12.61 -23.07
N TYR A 430 -3.89 -12.05 -22.00
CA TYR A 430 -4.62 -11.83 -20.74
C TYR A 430 -5.62 -10.68 -20.79
N VAL A 431 -5.40 -9.67 -21.63
CA VAL A 431 -6.35 -8.56 -21.81
C VAL A 431 -7.18 -8.66 -23.09
N GLY A 432 -6.90 -9.67 -23.92
CA GLY A 432 -7.67 -9.97 -25.12
C GLY A 432 -7.45 -8.99 -26.28
N ILE A 433 -6.34 -8.24 -26.29
CA ILE A 433 -6.02 -7.28 -27.36
C ILE A 433 -5.43 -7.97 -28.60
N ASP A 434 -5.83 -7.49 -29.79
CA ASP A 434 -5.26 -7.94 -31.06
C ASP A 434 -3.92 -7.26 -31.37
N SER A 435 -3.01 -7.95 -32.07
CA SER A 435 -1.69 -7.41 -32.40
C SER A 435 -1.72 -6.15 -33.27
N GLY A 436 -2.81 -5.92 -34.02
CA GLY A 436 -3.01 -4.70 -34.81
C GLY A 436 -3.20 -3.48 -33.91
N ASP A 437 -4.03 -3.60 -32.88
CA ASP A 437 -4.30 -2.52 -31.93
C ASP A 437 -3.06 -2.22 -31.07
N VAL A 438 -2.22 -3.22 -30.80
CA VAL A 438 -0.90 -3.03 -30.18
C VAL A 438 0.02 -2.22 -31.10
N GLN A 439 -0.02 -2.48 -32.42
CA GLN A 439 0.79 -1.72 -33.37
C GLN A 439 0.37 -0.25 -33.43
N ASP A 440 -0.94 0.05 -33.31
CA ASP A 440 -1.43 1.43 -33.26
C ASP A 440 -0.88 2.20 -32.04
N LEU A 441 -0.74 1.53 -30.88
CA LEU A 441 -0.12 2.10 -29.68
C LEU A 441 1.39 2.36 -29.87
N ILE A 442 2.06 1.51 -30.67
CA ILE A 442 3.48 1.68 -31.00
C ILE A 442 3.68 2.82 -32.00
N ASP A 443 2.85 2.89 -33.03
CA ASP A 443 2.94 3.92 -34.07
C ASP A 443 2.67 5.33 -33.51
N THR A 444 1.98 5.42 -32.38
CA THR A 444 1.69 6.67 -31.65
C THR A 444 2.61 6.93 -30.46
N ASP A 445 3.65 6.11 -30.25
CA ASP A 445 4.62 6.22 -29.14
C ASP A 445 3.97 6.19 -27.74
N LEU A 446 2.76 5.63 -27.58
CA LEU A 446 2.17 5.39 -26.26
C LEU A 446 2.78 4.16 -25.60
N VAL A 447 3.16 3.17 -26.42
CA VAL A 447 3.89 1.97 -26.01
C VAL A 447 5.10 1.79 -26.91
N ARG A 448 6.28 1.56 -26.35
CA ARG A 448 7.51 1.28 -27.10
C ARG A 448 7.79 -0.21 -27.10
N HIS A 449 8.26 -0.73 -28.24
CA HIS A 449 8.81 -2.09 -28.33
C HIS A 449 10.29 -2.06 -28.00
N ASP A 450 10.67 -2.58 -26.83
CA ASP A 450 12.07 -2.54 -26.36
C ASP A 450 12.92 -3.62 -27.03
N GLY A 451 12.31 -4.75 -27.39
CA GLY A 451 12.97 -5.84 -28.08
C GLY A 451 12.28 -7.18 -27.90
N ASP A 452 12.85 -8.20 -28.54
CA ASP A 452 12.39 -9.60 -28.49
C ASP A 452 13.42 -10.52 -27.81
N HIS A 453 14.46 -9.95 -27.19
CA HIS A 453 15.50 -10.70 -26.49
C HIS A 453 15.70 -10.15 -25.07
N PRO A 454 15.65 -10.99 -24.03
CA PRO A 454 15.46 -12.45 -24.07
C PRO A 454 14.07 -12.92 -24.53
N HIS A 455 13.06 -12.09 -24.35
CA HIS A 455 11.68 -12.28 -24.78
C HIS A 455 11.08 -10.92 -25.14
N ARG A 456 9.82 -10.90 -25.60
CA ARG A 456 9.18 -9.66 -26.05
C ARG A 456 8.85 -8.76 -24.86
N LEU A 457 9.33 -7.52 -24.93
CA LEU A 457 9.11 -6.48 -23.93
C LEU A 457 8.55 -5.22 -24.57
N PHE A 458 7.66 -4.58 -23.84
CA PHE A 458 7.08 -3.28 -24.14
C PHE A 458 7.27 -2.35 -22.94
N THR A 459 7.38 -1.05 -23.20
CA THR A 459 7.43 0.01 -22.19
C THR A 459 6.31 1.01 -22.43
N VAL A 460 5.61 1.43 -21.39
CA VAL A 460 4.63 2.53 -21.52
C VAL A 460 5.34 3.86 -21.46
N SER A 461 5.12 4.72 -22.46
CA SER A 461 5.75 6.04 -22.52
C SER A 461 5.13 7.01 -21.48
N PRO A 462 5.75 8.19 -21.22
CA PRO A 462 5.12 9.24 -20.42
C PRO A 462 3.72 9.64 -20.90
N GLU A 463 3.51 9.68 -22.22
CA GLU A 463 2.22 9.99 -22.83
C GLU A 463 1.23 8.85 -22.61
N GLY A 464 1.64 7.59 -22.83
CA GLY A 464 0.81 6.41 -22.56
C GLY A 464 0.35 6.32 -21.11
N ARG A 465 1.22 6.66 -20.15
CA ARG A 465 0.86 6.71 -18.71
C ARG A 465 -0.20 7.75 -18.41
N THR A 466 -0.08 8.92 -19.04
CA THR A 466 -1.09 9.98 -18.91
C THR A 466 -2.44 9.50 -19.45
N VAL A 467 -2.44 8.79 -20.57
CA VAL A 467 -3.65 8.21 -21.18
C VAL A 467 -4.37 7.25 -20.22
N ILE A 468 -3.64 6.40 -19.48
CA ILE A 468 -4.24 5.45 -18.51
C ILE A 468 -4.50 6.05 -17.11
N GLY A 469 -4.29 7.35 -16.92
CA GLY A 469 -4.54 8.03 -15.64
C GLY A 469 -3.47 7.77 -14.56
N GLU A 470 -2.28 7.31 -14.95
CA GLU A 470 -1.13 7.15 -14.06
C GLU A 470 -0.37 8.47 -13.94
N SER A 471 -0.28 9.03 -12.74
CA SER A 471 0.44 10.28 -12.45
C SER A 471 1.28 10.15 -11.18
N TYR A 472 2.46 10.77 -11.19
CA TYR A 472 3.45 10.68 -10.10
C TYR A 472 3.48 11.92 -9.21
N ARG A 473 3.92 11.72 -7.96
CA ARG A 473 4.33 12.82 -7.08
C ARG A 473 5.82 12.75 -6.80
N GLN A 474 6.51 13.86 -7.04
CA GLN A 474 7.93 14.04 -6.72
C GLN A 474 8.23 13.73 -5.25
N GLY A 475 9.16 12.79 -5.02
CA GLY A 475 9.61 12.38 -3.68
C GLY A 475 8.77 11.30 -2.99
N VAL A 476 7.83 10.67 -3.71
CA VAL A 476 7.09 9.47 -3.25
C VAL A 476 7.32 8.28 -4.19
N ASP A 477 7.37 8.54 -5.50
CA ASP A 477 7.40 7.49 -6.53
C ASP A 477 8.73 7.40 -7.32
N TYR A 478 9.73 8.21 -6.97
CA TYR A 478 11.09 8.19 -7.54
C TYR A 478 12.10 8.84 -6.56
N GLY A 479 13.34 8.32 -6.51
CA GLY A 479 14.39 8.71 -5.55
C GLY A 479 15.31 7.55 -5.18
N HIS A 480 16.11 7.68 -4.12
CA HIS A 480 16.94 6.58 -3.58
C HIS A 480 16.11 5.30 -3.41
N GLY A 481 16.54 4.20 -4.02
CA GLY A 481 15.82 2.92 -3.98
C GLY A 481 14.72 2.75 -5.03
N ALA A 482 14.47 3.74 -5.90
CA ALA A 482 13.44 3.68 -6.94
C ALA A 482 13.93 4.23 -8.30
N GLY A 483 13.59 3.50 -9.37
CA GLY A 483 13.98 3.83 -10.74
C GLY A 483 13.41 5.14 -11.28
N ASP A 484 13.91 5.56 -12.43
CA ASP A 484 13.41 6.76 -13.09
C ASP A 484 12.03 6.53 -13.70
N LEU A 485 11.24 7.60 -13.76
CA LEU A 485 9.92 7.53 -14.38
C LEU A 485 9.99 7.08 -15.84
N GLU A 486 11.05 7.39 -16.57
CA GLU A 486 11.15 7.04 -18.00
C GLU A 486 11.94 5.74 -18.25
N GLU A 487 12.18 4.97 -17.19
CA GLU A 487 12.91 3.71 -17.26
C GLU A 487 12.17 2.68 -18.13
N SER A 488 12.90 2.00 -19.03
CA SER A 488 12.32 0.95 -19.87
C SER A 488 12.13 -0.37 -19.11
N SER A 489 11.14 -1.18 -19.50
CA SER A 489 10.94 -2.55 -19.02
C SER A 489 12.17 -3.43 -19.20
N LEU A 490 12.93 -3.25 -20.29
CA LEU A 490 14.22 -3.93 -20.47
C LEU A 490 15.24 -3.55 -19.38
N HIS A 491 15.29 -2.27 -19.01
CA HIS A 491 16.18 -1.80 -17.95
C HIS A 491 15.74 -2.36 -16.58
N VAL A 492 14.45 -2.28 -16.23
CA VAL A 492 13.91 -2.89 -15.01
C VAL A 492 14.24 -4.38 -14.94
N LEU A 493 14.06 -5.11 -16.04
CA LEU A 493 14.42 -6.53 -16.12
C LEU A 493 15.91 -6.75 -15.83
N MET A 494 16.80 -5.93 -16.40
CA MET A 494 18.24 -6.04 -16.19
C MET A 494 18.64 -5.70 -14.76
N ILE A 495 18.06 -4.65 -14.16
CA ILE A 495 18.26 -4.28 -12.76
C ILE A 495 17.85 -5.44 -11.87
N GLU A 496 16.64 -5.96 -12.03
CA GLU A 496 16.11 -7.01 -11.16
C GLU A 496 16.89 -8.33 -11.31
N THR A 497 17.25 -8.71 -12.54
CA THR A 497 18.12 -9.88 -12.79
C THR A 497 19.48 -9.70 -12.10
N THR A 498 20.06 -8.51 -12.17
CA THR A 498 21.38 -8.22 -11.61
C THR A 498 21.32 -8.14 -10.09
N ARG A 499 20.25 -7.56 -9.52
CA ARG A 499 19.99 -7.52 -8.08
C ARG A 499 19.96 -8.93 -7.50
N GLN A 500 19.13 -9.82 -8.06
CA GLN A 500 19.05 -11.22 -7.60
C GLN A 500 20.41 -11.92 -7.67
N TYR A 501 21.20 -11.64 -8.71
CA TYR A 501 22.53 -12.22 -8.85
C TYR A 501 23.49 -11.70 -7.78
N LEU A 502 23.51 -10.39 -7.52
CA LEU A 502 24.35 -9.80 -6.49
C LEU A 502 23.94 -10.26 -5.07
N GLU A 503 22.65 -10.41 -4.82
CA GLU A 503 22.14 -10.97 -3.57
C GLU A 503 22.65 -12.39 -3.36
N GLN A 504 22.55 -13.25 -4.38
CA GLN A 504 23.04 -14.63 -4.32
C GLN A 504 24.57 -14.70 -4.20
N ALA A 505 25.30 -13.90 -4.98
CA ALA A 505 26.75 -13.98 -5.09
C ALA A 505 27.51 -13.28 -3.95
N PHE A 506 26.91 -12.25 -3.35
CA PHE A 506 27.55 -11.43 -2.33
C PHE A 506 26.76 -11.39 -1.03
N ALA A 507 25.49 -10.96 -1.01
CA ALA A 507 24.77 -10.76 0.25
C ALA A 507 24.43 -12.08 0.99
N ALA A 508 24.20 -13.17 0.24
CA ALA A 508 23.92 -14.49 0.77
C ALA A 508 25.20 -15.31 1.05
N ASP A 509 26.38 -14.85 0.58
CA ASP A 509 27.65 -15.50 0.85
C ASP A 509 28.15 -15.11 2.26
N PRO A 510 28.24 -16.05 3.22
CA PRO A 510 28.69 -15.73 4.58
C PRO A 510 30.14 -15.26 4.68
N GLU A 511 30.95 -15.44 3.63
CA GLU A 511 32.32 -14.94 3.56
C GLU A 511 32.44 -13.54 2.94
N SER A 512 31.34 -13.03 2.37
CA SER A 512 31.26 -11.69 1.81
C SER A 512 30.94 -10.66 2.89
N PRO A 513 31.60 -9.49 2.89
CA PRO A 513 31.27 -8.37 3.79
C PRO A 513 30.00 -7.61 3.39
N VAL A 514 29.45 -7.86 2.20
CA VAL A 514 28.22 -7.21 1.71
C VAL A 514 27.01 -7.77 2.47
N VAL A 515 26.17 -6.89 3.02
CA VAL A 515 24.97 -7.28 3.78
C VAL A 515 23.66 -6.93 3.09
N GLU A 516 23.69 -5.97 2.16
CA GLU A 516 22.49 -5.49 1.46
C GLU A 516 22.84 -5.06 0.02
N ILE A 517 21.95 -5.38 -0.92
CA ILE A 517 22.00 -4.88 -2.30
C ILE A 517 20.90 -3.83 -2.47
N ILE A 518 21.30 -2.61 -2.81
CA ILE A 518 20.42 -1.45 -2.93
C ILE A 518 20.33 -1.05 -4.41
N PRO A 519 19.16 -1.14 -5.06
CA PRO A 519 18.96 -0.59 -6.40
C PRO A 519 18.87 0.93 -6.35
N TYR A 520 19.25 1.60 -7.44
CA TYR A 520 19.16 3.05 -7.62
C TYR A 520 19.78 3.82 -6.43
N HIS A 521 21.04 3.50 -6.10
CA HIS A 521 21.74 4.03 -4.94
C HIS A 521 22.40 5.39 -5.23
N ASP A 522 21.94 6.44 -4.56
CA ASP A 522 22.51 7.79 -4.69
C ASP A 522 23.88 7.88 -4.00
N ILE A 523 24.90 8.34 -4.74
CA ILE A 523 26.24 8.61 -4.19
C ILE A 523 26.33 10.07 -3.71
N ASP A 524 25.94 11.02 -4.58
CA ASP A 524 25.88 12.46 -4.30
C ASP A 524 24.87 13.20 -5.20
N GLU A 525 24.82 14.54 -5.15
CA GLU A 525 23.84 15.35 -5.89
C GLU A 525 23.92 15.11 -7.41
N GLY A 526 23.04 14.23 -7.90
CA GLY A 526 22.85 13.95 -9.32
C GLY A 526 23.65 12.76 -9.85
N ARG A 527 24.32 11.96 -9.01
CA ARG A 527 25.00 10.72 -9.41
C ARG A 527 24.45 9.52 -8.65
N ARG A 528 24.01 8.52 -9.40
CA ARG A 528 23.33 7.32 -8.88
C ARG A 528 23.89 6.07 -9.55
N LEU A 529 24.18 5.04 -8.76
CA LEU A 529 24.48 3.69 -9.25
C LEU A 529 23.17 2.95 -9.49
N ASP A 530 23.13 2.16 -10.55
CA ASP A 530 22.01 1.26 -10.80
C ASP A 530 21.85 0.25 -9.64
N LEU A 531 22.95 -0.33 -9.17
CA LEU A 531 22.98 -1.25 -8.02
C LEU A 531 24.25 -1.04 -7.18
N ALA A 532 24.09 -1.04 -5.87
CA ALA A 532 25.18 -0.97 -4.90
C ALA A 532 25.06 -2.08 -3.85
N GLY A 533 26.12 -2.87 -3.67
CA GLY A 533 26.27 -3.77 -2.53
C GLY A 533 27.04 -3.08 -1.43
N VAL A 534 26.42 -2.95 -0.26
CA VAL A 534 26.97 -2.22 0.90
C VAL A 534 27.26 -3.14 2.07
N ASP A 535 28.23 -2.75 2.90
CA ASP A 535 28.55 -3.43 4.16
C ASP A 535 27.72 -2.92 5.37
N GLU A 536 28.02 -3.42 6.57
CA GLU A 536 27.34 -3.03 7.82
C GLU A 536 27.48 -1.53 8.15
N ASP A 537 28.54 -0.87 7.67
CA ASP A 537 28.81 0.54 7.90
C ASP A 537 28.21 1.44 6.77
N GLY A 538 27.68 0.82 5.72
CA GLY A 538 27.11 1.48 4.55
C GLY A 538 28.14 1.90 3.50
N GLU A 539 29.36 1.37 3.55
CA GLU A 539 30.37 1.57 2.50
C GLU A 539 30.04 0.69 1.28
N ILE A 540 30.20 1.25 0.08
CA ILE A 540 29.90 0.56 -1.19
C ILE A 540 31.09 -0.34 -1.54
N LEU A 541 30.87 -1.66 -1.53
CA LEU A 541 31.90 -2.66 -1.86
C LEU A 541 31.71 -3.28 -3.24
N VAL A 542 30.47 -3.29 -3.74
CA VAL A 542 30.14 -3.78 -5.08
C VAL A 542 29.28 -2.74 -5.79
N ALA A 543 29.59 -2.44 -7.04
CA ALA A 543 28.72 -1.66 -7.90
C ALA A 543 28.38 -2.44 -9.17
N ALA A 544 27.15 -2.27 -9.66
CA ALA A 544 26.79 -2.77 -10.97
C ALA A 544 25.95 -1.78 -11.77
N GLU A 545 26.15 -1.79 -13.09
CA GLU A 545 25.42 -0.99 -14.07
C GLU A 545 24.72 -1.89 -15.10
N ALA A 546 23.44 -1.60 -15.34
CA ALA A 546 22.56 -2.32 -16.26
C ALA A 546 22.46 -1.57 -17.60
N GLU A 547 23.56 -1.51 -18.34
CA GLU A 547 23.66 -0.59 -19.46
C GLU A 547 22.88 -1.02 -20.71
N HIS A 548 21.93 -0.18 -21.13
CA HIS A 548 21.28 -0.27 -22.44
C HIS A 548 21.99 0.62 -23.46
N LEU A 549 22.86 0.02 -24.29
CA LEU A 549 23.62 0.74 -25.32
C LEU A 549 22.71 1.38 -26.37
N ASN A 550 22.39 2.65 -26.14
CA ASN A 550 21.57 3.49 -27.00
C ASN A 550 22.47 4.50 -27.76
N HIS A 551 21.87 5.58 -28.28
CA HIS A 551 22.59 6.58 -29.07
C HIS A 551 23.61 7.41 -28.27
N ASP A 552 23.55 7.41 -26.93
CA ASP A 552 24.45 8.17 -26.04
C ASP A 552 25.56 7.32 -25.41
N VAL A 553 25.72 6.07 -25.88
CA VAL A 553 26.70 5.10 -25.35
C VAL A 553 28.13 5.64 -25.27
N GLN A 554 28.52 6.52 -26.20
CA GLN A 554 29.87 7.09 -26.27
C GLN A 554 30.18 8.02 -25.09
N ARG A 555 29.15 8.54 -24.42
CA ARG A 555 29.27 9.43 -23.28
C ARG A 555 28.84 8.76 -21.98
N ALA A 556 27.70 8.06 -21.98
CA ALA A 556 27.16 7.39 -20.80
C ALA A 556 28.14 6.36 -20.23
N VAL A 557 28.64 5.45 -21.08
CA VAL A 557 29.53 4.36 -20.63
C VAL A 557 30.80 4.86 -19.92
N PRO A 558 31.56 5.84 -20.46
CA PRO A 558 32.70 6.41 -19.72
C PRO A 558 32.29 7.13 -18.42
N GLU A 559 31.17 7.86 -18.41
CA GLU A 559 30.68 8.55 -17.21
C GLU A 559 30.30 7.54 -16.11
N ASP A 560 29.61 6.46 -16.45
CA ASP A 560 29.22 5.41 -15.49
C ASP A 560 30.42 4.56 -15.03
N TYR A 561 31.39 4.32 -15.91
CA TYR A 561 32.66 3.72 -15.51
C TYR A 561 33.39 4.59 -14.48
N ASP A 562 33.53 5.90 -14.75
CA ASP A 562 34.23 6.81 -13.86
C ASP A 562 33.48 6.93 -12.52
N LYS A 563 32.14 6.93 -12.54
CA LYS A 563 31.27 6.87 -11.34
C LYS A 563 31.53 5.65 -10.46
N MET A 564 31.59 4.45 -11.04
CA MET A 564 31.94 3.23 -10.29
C MET A 564 33.38 3.27 -9.79
N ALA A 565 34.32 3.71 -10.62
CA ALA A 565 35.74 3.80 -10.26
C ALA A 565 35.98 4.75 -9.07
N GLU A 566 35.28 5.88 -9.02
CA GLU A 566 35.38 6.84 -7.93
C GLU A 566 34.78 6.34 -6.61
N SER A 567 33.86 5.38 -6.68
CA SER A 567 33.24 4.75 -5.51
C SER A 567 34.19 3.80 -4.78
N GLY A 568 35.30 3.39 -5.43
CA GLY A 568 36.34 2.60 -4.78
C GLY A 568 35.93 1.15 -4.45
N VAL A 569 35.02 0.59 -5.24
CA VAL A 569 34.45 -0.76 -5.04
C VAL A 569 35.45 -1.87 -5.32
N ASP A 570 35.25 -3.02 -4.68
CA ASP A 570 36.02 -4.24 -4.92
C ASP A 570 35.60 -4.92 -6.24
N GLU A 571 34.30 -4.87 -6.56
CA GLU A 571 33.73 -5.43 -7.78
C GLU A 571 32.87 -4.40 -8.52
N ALA A 572 33.14 -4.22 -9.82
CA ALA A 572 32.43 -3.31 -10.72
C ALA A 572 31.88 -4.10 -11.92
N ILE A 573 30.60 -4.46 -11.86
CA ILE A 573 29.98 -5.44 -12.75
C ILE A 573 29.04 -4.76 -13.75
N TRP A 574 29.21 -5.06 -15.04
CA TRP A 574 28.30 -4.56 -16.08
C TRP A 574 27.40 -5.67 -16.59
N VAL A 575 26.11 -5.40 -16.68
CA VAL A 575 25.15 -6.28 -17.35
C VAL A 575 24.57 -5.56 -18.55
N VAL A 576 24.57 -6.22 -19.71
CA VAL A 576 24.10 -5.63 -20.98
C VAL A 576 23.15 -6.58 -21.70
N PRO A 577 22.23 -6.12 -22.58
CA PRO A 577 21.17 -6.96 -23.13
C PRO A 577 21.68 -8.19 -23.90
N VAL A 578 22.77 -8.03 -24.66
CA VAL A 578 23.29 -9.05 -25.57
C VAL A 578 24.80 -9.11 -25.59
N ARG A 579 25.36 -10.25 -25.98
CA ARG A 579 26.81 -10.44 -26.10
C ARG A 579 27.51 -9.38 -26.98
N ARG A 580 26.87 -8.95 -28.06
CA ARG A 580 27.44 -7.91 -28.93
C ARG A 580 27.64 -6.60 -28.17
N ALA A 581 26.71 -6.26 -27.29
CA ALA A 581 26.79 -5.07 -26.45
C ALA A 581 28.01 -5.13 -25.52
N CYS A 582 28.37 -6.31 -24.99
CA CYS A 582 29.57 -6.43 -24.16
C CYS A 582 30.85 -5.96 -24.88
N HIS A 583 30.97 -6.29 -26.17
CA HIS A 583 32.12 -5.89 -26.99
C HIS A 583 32.07 -4.42 -27.39
N GLU A 584 30.88 -3.88 -27.61
CA GLU A 584 30.67 -2.47 -27.94
C GLU A 584 30.98 -1.57 -26.75
N LEU A 585 30.48 -1.91 -25.57
CA LEU A 585 30.82 -1.25 -24.31
C LEU A 585 32.33 -1.26 -24.07
N LEU A 586 32.97 -2.43 -24.19
CA LEU A 586 34.42 -2.53 -24.05
C LEU A 586 35.17 -1.71 -25.13
N SER A 587 34.64 -1.62 -26.35
CA SER A 587 35.24 -0.79 -27.40
C SER A 587 35.18 0.69 -27.03
N VAL A 588 34.08 1.16 -26.44
CA VAL A 588 33.94 2.55 -25.97
C VAL A 588 34.92 2.85 -24.84
N LEU A 589 35.11 1.91 -23.89
CA LEU A 589 36.09 2.09 -22.82
C LEU A 589 37.54 2.05 -23.29
N ASN A 590 37.84 1.34 -24.38
CA ASN A 590 39.16 1.29 -25.00
C ASN A 590 39.51 2.57 -25.80
N ASP A 591 38.51 3.18 -26.44
CA ASP A 591 38.69 4.34 -27.32
C ASP A 591 37.54 5.35 -27.13
N PRO A 592 37.45 6.01 -25.96
CA PRO A 592 36.38 6.95 -25.68
C PRO A 592 36.54 8.22 -26.53
N PRO A 593 35.43 8.90 -26.90
CA PRO A 593 35.50 10.13 -27.70
C PRO A 593 36.23 11.27 -26.99
N GLU A 594 36.19 11.28 -25.65
CA GLU A 594 36.85 12.25 -24.79
C GLU A 594 37.54 11.56 -23.60
N GLY A 595 38.74 12.04 -23.26
CA GLY A 595 39.55 11.52 -22.15
C GLY A 595 40.49 10.38 -22.52
N GLU A 596 41.11 9.77 -21.51
CA GLU A 596 42.03 8.64 -21.69
C GLU A 596 41.25 7.32 -21.76
N PRO A 597 41.81 6.26 -22.37
CA PRO A 597 41.25 4.91 -22.29
C PRO A 597 41.06 4.45 -20.84
N ARG A 598 39.88 3.94 -20.52
CA ARG A 598 39.55 3.41 -19.18
C ARG A 598 40.05 1.98 -19.02
N VAL A 599 40.05 1.23 -20.12
CA VAL A 599 40.50 -0.16 -20.20
C VAL A 599 41.50 -0.27 -21.35
N GLU A 600 42.64 -0.93 -21.14
CA GLU A 600 43.64 -1.15 -22.22
C GLU A 600 43.46 -2.50 -22.92
N LYS A 601 42.81 -3.46 -22.25
CA LYS A 601 42.65 -4.82 -22.74
C LYS A 601 41.54 -4.89 -23.78
N SER A 602 41.86 -5.44 -24.95
CA SER A 602 40.90 -5.74 -26.00
C SER A 602 40.78 -7.25 -26.25
N TYR A 603 39.61 -7.69 -26.66
CA TYR A 603 39.31 -9.07 -27.02
C TYR A 603 38.75 -9.14 -28.43
N SER A 604 38.93 -10.27 -29.13
CA SER A 604 38.26 -10.46 -30.41
C SER A 604 36.75 -10.53 -30.21
N SER A 605 35.95 -10.05 -31.17
CA SER A 605 34.48 -10.15 -31.13
C SER A 605 33.95 -11.58 -30.96
N SER A 606 34.76 -12.58 -31.34
CA SER A 606 34.49 -14.01 -31.16
C SER A 606 34.79 -14.55 -29.76
N THR A 607 35.44 -13.79 -28.89
CA THR A 607 35.70 -14.16 -27.48
C THR A 607 34.42 -14.01 -26.66
N PRO A 608 33.99 -15.05 -25.91
CA PRO A 608 32.86 -14.93 -25.00
C PRO A 608 33.17 -13.95 -23.85
N PRO A 609 32.27 -13.03 -23.47
CA PRO A 609 32.50 -12.05 -22.39
C PRO A 609 32.94 -12.66 -21.06
N ARG A 610 32.43 -13.85 -20.69
CA ARG A 610 32.87 -14.60 -19.50
C ARG A 610 34.35 -15.00 -19.46
N GLN A 611 35.06 -14.89 -20.59
CA GLN A 611 36.51 -15.14 -20.66
C GLN A 611 37.32 -13.85 -20.57
N PHE A 612 36.65 -12.70 -20.47
CA PHE A 612 37.33 -11.46 -20.19
C PHE A 612 37.91 -11.53 -18.80
N SER A 613 39.14 -11.05 -18.68
CA SER A 613 39.87 -10.92 -17.42
C SER A 613 40.34 -9.49 -17.38
N ILE A 614 39.44 -8.63 -16.95
CA ILE A 614 39.63 -7.19 -16.80
C ILE A 614 39.58 -6.94 -15.30
N ASP A 615 40.50 -6.12 -14.82
CA ASP A 615 40.66 -5.81 -13.41
C ASP A 615 41.06 -4.34 -13.36
N THR A 616 40.04 -3.49 -13.51
CA THR A 616 40.16 -2.04 -13.56
C THR A 616 39.07 -1.43 -12.67
N PRO A 617 39.29 -0.26 -12.06
CA PRO A 617 38.41 0.25 -10.99
C PRO A 617 36.91 0.35 -11.33
N GLY A 618 36.55 0.60 -12.59
CA GLY A 618 35.14 0.68 -13.04
C GLY A 618 34.67 -0.52 -13.88
N LEU A 619 35.47 -1.58 -14.00
CA LEU A 619 35.12 -2.81 -14.72
C LEU A 619 35.95 -4.00 -14.24
N THR A 620 35.33 -4.89 -13.48
CA THR A 620 35.88 -6.21 -13.09
C THR A 620 35.21 -7.34 -13.87
N ALA A 621 33.92 -7.20 -14.18
CA ALA A 621 33.19 -8.20 -14.97
C ALA A 621 32.16 -7.56 -15.90
N ILE A 622 31.89 -8.24 -17.03
CA ILE A 622 30.81 -7.88 -17.94
C ILE A 622 30.09 -9.12 -18.45
N TYR A 623 28.76 -9.12 -18.32
CA TYR A 623 27.92 -10.25 -18.67
C TYR A 623 26.77 -9.84 -19.58
N PRO A 624 26.42 -10.68 -20.58
CA PRO A 624 25.14 -10.53 -21.23
C PRO A 624 24.03 -10.97 -20.27
N LEU A 625 22.90 -10.27 -20.31
CA LEU A 625 21.72 -10.48 -19.47
C LEU A 625 21.30 -11.95 -19.38
N THR A 626 21.16 -12.63 -20.52
CA THR A 626 20.78 -14.05 -20.56
C THR A 626 21.76 -14.97 -19.88
N TYR A 627 23.04 -14.62 -19.82
CA TYR A 627 24.02 -15.42 -19.08
C TYR A 627 23.86 -15.27 -17.57
N VAL A 628 23.57 -14.05 -17.09
CA VAL A 628 23.27 -13.83 -15.66
C VAL A 628 22.01 -14.61 -15.29
N ARG A 629 20.92 -14.37 -16.02
CA ARG A 629 19.61 -14.96 -15.76
C ARG A 629 19.60 -16.49 -15.89
N ASP A 630 20.13 -17.05 -16.97
CA ASP A 630 19.96 -18.47 -17.30
C ASP A 630 21.11 -19.35 -16.78
N THR A 631 22.17 -18.77 -16.19
CA THR A 631 23.36 -19.54 -15.78
C THR A 631 23.91 -19.17 -14.40
N LEU A 632 23.87 -17.89 -14.01
CA LEU A 632 24.42 -17.45 -12.72
C LEU A 632 23.38 -17.47 -11.60
N LEU A 633 22.12 -17.15 -11.92
CA LEU A 633 21.01 -17.34 -10.99
C LEU A 633 20.72 -18.83 -10.80
N GLU A 634 20.58 -19.24 -9.54
CA GLU A 634 19.96 -20.53 -9.25
C GLU A 634 18.49 -20.48 -9.70
N GLU A 635 18.02 -21.50 -10.43
CA GLU A 635 16.63 -21.54 -10.86
C GLU A 635 15.73 -21.44 -9.61
N PRO A 636 14.81 -20.46 -9.54
CA PRO A 636 13.76 -20.52 -8.54
C PRO A 636 13.05 -21.85 -8.72
N SER A 637 12.72 -22.54 -7.63
CA SER A 637 11.95 -23.79 -7.69
C SER A 637 10.62 -23.50 -8.41
N ARG A 638 10.58 -23.77 -9.72
CA ARG A 638 9.41 -23.62 -10.59
C ARG A 638 8.39 -24.70 -10.33
#